data_AF-A0A1F8QIG4-F1
#
_entry.id   AF-A0A1F8QIG4-F1
#
_cell.length_a   1.000
_cell.length_b   1.000
_cell.length_c   1.000
_cell.angle_alpha   90.00
_cell.angle_beta   90.00
_cell.angle_gamma   90.00
#
_symmetry.space_group_name_H-M   'P 1'
#
loop_
_entity.id
_entity.type
_entity.pdbx_description
1 polymer ?
#
loop_
_entity_poly.entity_id
_entity_poly.type
_entity_poly.pdbx_seq_one_letter_code
_entity_poly.pdbx_strand_id
1 'polypeptide(L)'
;MSEQLAIFIDFENIALWAEREFFDFEITDLIEALQTRGPAVVKRAYADWSRFTRYRDSMMNNSIDLIQIYSVRAGKNRADIRLAIDAFEIALTRPLIHTYVIVSGDSDFSPLAAKLREYGRYTIGIGPRSITHDLLVRSCDEFIYLETALGEPADVNERSCAEIERARNLLEKALKAHGQRGDLPVMATRLKQTMLLMDPAFNEANLGYSQFKPWLEEHSDLAKLFLKDLQLYVAPLDYIATGYLEVTPEENELSGQQTVVKTERPAPARQPLEAQYRQAFTRMKMTSLDLSIRRDILRDIYRELNDHPGEQTTEELLDMLEERYDAAGLIRNKSMLRETLQLAFRQGAFNYFDQPVSPYAPVKLAPGIDSEAGFVGRAEADFVFALVRSGTEIDLAELAYLLLNDRNQSDYIQSLLDDLSKRGMIITRNKRYVLPGSGNIPFADDPALRILCRDIEQVVVPDGIQPGVDSARTLAKKAMVQRSQDFAASSNTYLLACRLEWDAIEVGEPGATLEDLRWYMASYASAIAGKLSQVNRDYGGARPYYLAFFALVQEDDPLWGRMRGLINPMLAYYWSNTGRELDINVSAWNLSMSSPAQIAVYAATHPSAELRRLWYKVTTDLAQINPSVLRRIANQLMLSRAEFPENARVAEQIEAILDEVSQV
;
A
#
# COMPACT_ATOMS: atom_id res chain seq x y z
N MET A 1 18.25 -22.35 -19.62
CA MET A 1 17.69 -23.19 -18.55
C MET A 1 17.38 -22.24 -17.41
N SER A 2 16.13 -22.15 -16.96
CA SER A 2 15.77 -21.29 -15.82
C SER A 2 16.51 -21.78 -14.58
N GLU A 3 17.22 -20.89 -13.90
CA GLU A 3 17.91 -21.23 -12.65
C GLU A 3 16.88 -21.54 -11.57
N GLN A 4 17.07 -22.65 -10.85
CA GLN A 4 16.16 -23.06 -9.78
C GLN A 4 16.41 -22.22 -8.51
N LEU A 5 15.34 -21.91 -7.81
CA LEU A 5 15.38 -21.12 -6.57
C LEU A 5 15.07 -21.97 -5.34
N ALA A 6 15.76 -21.67 -4.24
CA ALA A 6 15.36 -22.08 -2.91
C ALA A 6 15.01 -20.85 -2.06
N ILE A 7 13.82 -20.86 -1.47
CA ILE A 7 13.26 -19.77 -0.68
C ILE A 7 13.21 -20.20 0.79
N PHE A 8 13.85 -19.42 1.64
CA PHE A 8 13.89 -19.60 3.09
C PHE A 8 13.33 -18.36 3.77
N ILE A 9 12.25 -18.54 4.53
CA ILE A 9 11.50 -17.44 5.16
C ILE A 9 11.67 -17.53 6.66
N ASP A 10 12.32 -16.53 7.24
CA ASP A 10 12.28 -16.26 8.66
C ASP A 10 10.93 -15.61 8.99
N PHE A 11 9.92 -16.45 9.14
CA PHE A 11 8.55 -15.97 9.19
C PHE A 11 8.24 -15.24 10.50
N GLU A 12 8.89 -15.60 11.60
CA GLU A 12 8.71 -14.89 12.87
C GLU A 12 9.20 -13.44 12.76
N ASN A 13 10.35 -13.18 12.12
CA ASN A 13 10.84 -11.81 11.90
C ASN A 13 9.90 -10.97 11.03
N ILE A 14 9.44 -11.53 9.91
CA ILE A 14 8.53 -10.84 8.98
C ILE A 14 7.14 -10.63 9.59
N ALA A 15 6.55 -11.65 10.20
CA ALA A 15 5.21 -11.55 10.79
C ALA A 15 5.17 -10.59 11.97
N LEU A 16 6.18 -10.60 12.85
CA LEU A 16 6.24 -9.66 13.97
C LEU A 16 6.41 -8.22 13.50
N TRP A 17 7.18 -7.98 12.43
CA TRP A 17 7.24 -6.66 11.79
C TRP A 17 5.91 -6.27 11.19
N ALA A 18 5.28 -7.17 10.42
CA ALA A 18 4.04 -6.88 9.72
C ALA A 18 2.91 -6.53 10.70
N GLU A 19 2.76 -7.31 11.78
CA GLU A 19 1.80 -7.04 12.85
C GLU A 19 2.09 -5.71 13.56
N ARG A 20 3.36 -5.37 13.78
CA ARG A 20 3.74 -4.08 14.37
C ARG A 20 3.41 -2.91 13.47
N GLU A 21 3.61 -3.03 12.16
CA GLU A 21 3.39 -1.96 11.19
C GLU A 21 1.97 -1.94 10.62
N PHE A 22 1.03 -2.72 11.17
CA PHE A 22 -0.32 -2.86 10.64
C PHE A 22 -0.34 -3.28 9.15
N PHE A 23 0.65 -4.08 8.76
CA PHE A 23 0.86 -4.57 7.41
C PHE A 23 0.22 -5.94 7.24
N ASP A 24 -0.63 -6.09 6.22
CA ASP A 24 -1.15 -7.39 5.84
C ASP A 24 -0.20 -8.06 4.86
N PHE A 25 0.64 -8.93 5.41
CA PHE A 25 1.62 -9.66 4.64
C PHE A 25 0.96 -10.77 3.82
N GLU A 26 0.79 -10.50 2.52
CA GLU A 26 0.35 -11.50 1.54
C GLU A 26 1.56 -12.23 0.94
N ILE A 27 1.69 -13.52 1.28
CA ILE A 27 2.81 -14.33 0.81
C ILE A 27 2.68 -14.68 -0.68
N THR A 28 1.46 -14.75 -1.22
CA THR A 28 1.20 -15.13 -2.62
C THR A 28 1.90 -14.18 -3.58
N ASP A 29 1.70 -12.88 -3.44
CA ASP A 29 2.31 -11.85 -4.29
C ASP A 29 3.84 -11.93 -4.25
N LEU A 30 4.43 -12.13 -3.07
CA LEU A 30 5.87 -12.30 -2.92
C LEU A 30 6.36 -13.54 -3.69
N ILE A 31 5.64 -14.67 -3.59
CA ILE A 31 5.99 -15.91 -4.27
C ILE A 31 5.84 -15.75 -5.78
N GLU A 32 4.77 -15.11 -6.26
CA GLU A 32 4.56 -14.83 -7.69
C GLU A 32 5.67 -13.93 -8.26
N ALA A 33 6.02 -12.86 -7.55
CA ALA A 33 7.11 -11.97 -7.91
C ALA A 33 8.45 -12.74 -8.01
N LEU A 34 8.72 -13.64 -7.08
CA LEU A 34 9.92 -14.49 -7.08
C LEU A 34 9.92 -15.54 -8.18
N GLN A 35 8.76 -16.10 -8.52
CA GLN A 35 8.63 -17.10 -9.59
C GLN A 35 8.94 -16.54 -10.97
N THR A 36 8.82 -15.22 -11.18
CA THR A 36 9.29 -14.57 -12.42
C THR A 36 10.79 -14.77 -12.66
N ARG A 37 11.57 -15.05 -11.61
CA ARG A 37 13.03 -15.27 -11.69
C ARG A 37 13.42 -16.73 -11.93
N GLY A 38 12.47 -17.65 -11.86
CA GLY A 38 12.65 -19.07 -12.12
C GLY A 38 11.77 -19.96 -11.24
N PRO A 39 11.85 -21.29 -11.42
CA PRO A 39 11.06 -22.23 -10.63
C PRO A 39 11.58 -22.32 -9.18
N ALA A 40 10.72 -22.00 -8.21
CA ALA A 40 10.98 -22.19 -6.79
C ALA A 40 10.78 -23.66 -6.39
N VAL A 41 11.89 -24.41 -6.29
CA VAL A 41 11.89 -25.86 -6.02
C VAL A 41 11.97 -26.21 -4.54
N VAL A 42 12.40 -25.27 -3.71
CA VAL A 42 12.34 -25.38 -2.25
C VAL A 42 11.70 -24.11 -1.72
N LYS A 43 10.70 -24.26 -0.85
CA LYS A 43 10.03 -23.18 -0.15
C LYS A 43 9.83 -23.60 1.30
N ARG A 44 10.51 -22.94 2.24
CA ARG A 44 10.43 -23.26 3.66
C ARG A 44 10.20 -22.01 4.49
N ALA A 45 9.29 -22.07 5.44
CA ALA A 45 9.05 -21.00 6.40
C ALA A 45 9.26 -21.51 7.83
N TYR A 46 9.99 -20.73 8.63
CA TYR A 46 10.42 -21.10 9.98
C TYR A 46 9.72 -20.21 10.99
N ALA A 47 8.92 -20.80 11.88
CA ALA A 47 8.18 -20.08 12.91
C ALA A 47 7.69 -21.01 14.02
N ASP A 48 7.26 -20.43 15.14
CA ASP A 48 6.33 -21.11 16.04
C ASP A 48 4.90 -20.99 15.49
N TRP A 49 4.48 -21.94 14.65
CA TRP A 49 3.18 -21.89 13.98
C TRP A 49 2.01 -21.93 14.97
N SER A 50 2.21 -22.33 16.23
CA SER A 50 1.19 -22.22 17.28
C SER A 50 0.78 -20.77 17.59
N ARG A 51 1.65 -19.80 17.29
CA ARG A 51 1.40 -18.35 17.45
C ARG A 51 0.83 -17.72 16.17
N PHE A 52 1.16 -18.27 15.01
CA PHE A 52 0.82 -17.70 13.70
C PHE A 52 -0.18 -18.56 12.92
N THR A 53 -1.29 -18.95 13.57
CA THR A 53 -2.30 -19.83 12.97
C THR A 53 -2.95 -19.23 11.72
N ARG A 54 -3.24 -17.93 11.74
CA ARG A 54 -3.91 -17.21 10.62
C ARG A 54 -3.16 -17.25 9.28
N TYR A 55 -1.86 -17.50 9.30
CA TYR A 55 -1.02 -17.50 8.10
C TYR A 55 -0.78 -18.91 7.53
N ARG A 56 -1.23 -19.96 8.22
CA ARG A 56 -0.90 -21.34 7.84
C ARG A 56 -1.52 -21.72 6.51
N ASP A 57 -2.81 -21.42 6.31
CA ASP A 57 -3.54 -21.85 5.12
C ASP A 57 -2.98 -21.17 3.86
N SER A 58 -2.77 -19.86 3.92
CA SER A 58 -2.12 -19.10 2.83
C SER A 58 -0.72 -19.64 2.48
N MET A 59 0.09 -20.02 3.48
CA MET A 59 1.42 -20.62 3.26
C MET A 59 1.33 -22.01 2.62
N MET A 60 0.41 -22.85 3.10
CA MET A 60 0.20 -24.20 2.56
C MET A 60 -0.33 -24.16 1.12
N ASN A 61 -1.24 -23.22 0.82
CA ASN A 61 -1.76 -22.98 -0.53
C ASN A 61 -0.64 -22.57 -1.51
N ASN A 62 0.38 -21.87 -1.02
CA ASN A 62 1.59 -21.55 -1.77
C ASN A 62 2.64 -22.69 -1.80
N SER A 63 2.30 -23.90 -1.34
CA SER A 63 3.18 -25.06 -1.21
C SER A 63 4.49 -24.75 -0.46
N ILE A 64 4.39 -24.01 0.65
CA ILE A 64 5.51 -23.68 1.53
C ILE A 64 5.54 -24.70 2.67
N ASP A 65 6.69 -25.36 2.86
CA ASP A 65 6.89 -26.27 3.98
C ASP A 65 6.97 -25.47 5.30
N LEU A 66 6.03 -25.72 6.20
CA LEU A 66 5.96 -25.07 7.51
C LEU A 66 6.85 -25.79 8.52
N ILE A 67 8.03 -25.22 8.80
CA ILE A 67 8.99 -25.76 9.76
C ILE A 67 8.67 -25.23 11.16
N GLN A 68 8.14 -26.10 12.02
CA GLN A 68 7.78 -25.76 13.40
C GLN A 68 9.01 -25.61 14.30
N ILE A 69 9.14 -24.44 14.94
CA ILE A 69 10.16 -24.12 15.93
C ILE A 69 9.47 -23.72 17.23
N TYR A 70 9.52 -24.59 18.25
CA TYR A 70 8.88 -24.29 19.55
C TYR A 70 9.64 -23.20 20.34
N SER A 71 8.96 -22.10 20.63
CA SER A 71 9.48 -20.98 21.39
C SER A 71 9.38 -21.21 22.92
N VAL A 72 10.32 -21.96 23.48
CA VAL A 72 10.31 -22.28 24.93
C VAL A 72 10.66 -21.08 25.84
N ARG A 73 11.38 -20.06 25.31
CA ARG A 73 11.69 -18.76 25.95
C ARG A 73 12.10 -17.74 24.86
N ALA A 74 11.78 -16.45 25.07
CA ALA A 74 12.17 -15.32 24.24
C ALA A 74 13.70 -15.25 24.03
N GLY A 75 14.15 -14.92 22.80
CA GLY A 75 15.54 -14.54 22.51
C GLY A 75 16.52 -15.68 22.19
N LYS A 76 16.07 -16.80 21.62
CA LYS A 76 16.99 -17.82 21.07
C LYS A 76 16.79 -17.96 19.56
N ASN A 77 17.87 -17.71 18.82
CA ASN A 77 18.06 -17.84 17.37
C ASN A 77 17.87 -19.28 16.84
N ARG A 78 16.89 -20.04 17.34
CA ARG A 78 16.64 -21.44 16.93
C ARG A 78 16.08 -21.51 15.52
N ALA A 79 15.17 -20.60 15.17
CA ALA A 79 14.67 -20.48 13.81
C ALA A 79 15.83 -20.15 12.86
N ASP A 80 16.63 -19.14 13.20
CA ASP A 80 17.76 -18.68 12.39
C ASP A 80 18.82 -19.76 12.19
N ILE A 81 19.21 -20.45 13.26
CA ILE A 81 20.17 -21.56 13.20
C ILE A 81 19.60 -22.69 12.34
N ARG A 82 18.32 -23.05 12.50
CA ARG A 82 17.73 -24.15 11.73
C ARG A 82 17.62 -23.78 10.25
N LEU A 83 17.20 -22.56 9.94
CA LEU A 83 17.15 -22.01 8.59
C LEU A 83 18.53 -22.05 7.94
N ALA A 84 19.55 -21.55 8.63
CA ALA A 84 20.92 -21.53 8.10
C ALA A 84 21.48 -22.93 7.81
N ILE A 85 21.21 -23.90 8.69
CA ILE A 85 21.61 -25.30 8.48
C ILE A 85 20.93 -25.88 7.25
N ASP A 86 19.60 -25.75 7.15
CA ASP A 86 18.81 -26.27 6.04
C ASP A 86 19.24 -25.65 4.69
N ALA A 87 19.45 -24.33 4.66
CA ALA A 87 19.89 -23.62 3.47
C ALA A 87 21.27 -24.08 2.99
N PHE A 88 22.21 -24.23 3.93
CA PHE A 88 23.55 -24.69 3.61
C PHE A 88 23.58 -26.16 3.19
N GLU A 89 22.80 -27.03 3.84
CA GLU A 89 22.65 -28.44 3.44
C GLU A 89 22.14 -28.56 1.99
N ILE A 90 21.15 -27.75 1.62
CA ILE A 90 20.62 -27.73 0.26
C ILE A 90 21.68 -27.24 -0.74
N ALA A 91 22.50 -26.25 -0.38
CA ALA A 91 23.61 -25.77 -1.22
C ALA A 91 24.67 -26.83 -1.51
N LEU A 92 24.86 -27.78 -0.59
CA LEU A 92 25.78 -28.90 -0.74
C LEU A 92 25.16 -30.08 -1.49
N THR A 93 23.88 -30.38 -1.24
CA THR A 93 23.22 -31.60 -1.74
C THR A 93 22.49 -31.42 -3.06
N ARG A 94 22.08 -30.19 -3.42
CA ARG A 94 21.29 -29.89 -4.61
C ARG A 94 22.01 -28.88 -5.53
N PRO A 95 22.97 -29.32 -6.37
CA PRO A 95 23.81 -28.42 -7.14
C PRO A 95 23.08 -27.61 -8.22
N LEU A 96 21.88 -28.05 -8.65
CA LEU A 96 21.04 -27.38 -9.65
C LEU A 96 20.38 -26.08 -9.13
N ILE A 97 20.34 -25.90 -7.80
CA ILE A 97 19.82 -24.69 -7.18
C ILE A 97 20.93 -23.65 -7.16
N HIS A 98 20.77 -22.60 -7.95
CA HIS A 98 21.78 -21.55 -8.08
C HIS A 98 21.40 -20.29 -7.30
N THR A 99 20.11 -20.02 -7.15
CA THR A 99 19.61 -18.83 -6.46
C THR A 99 19.00 -19.19 -5.11
N TYR A 100 19.44 -18.47 -4.07
CA TYR A 100 18.99 -18.62 -2.69
C TYR A 100 18.33 -17.31 -2.26
N VAL A 101 17.05 -17.40 -1.91
CA VAL A 101 16.27 -16.28 -1.41
C VAL A 101 16.16 -16.41 0.11
N ILE A 102 16.65 -15.40 0.82
CA ILE A 102 16.54 -15.28 2.29
C ILE A 102 15.56 -14.15 2.56
N VAL A 103 14.38 -14.49 3.11
CA VAL A 103 13.37 -13.53 3.49
C VAL A 103 13.49 -13.25 5.00
N SER A 104 14.21 -12.19 5.36
CA SER A 104 14.41 -11.69 6.73
C SER A 104 14.97 -10.26 6.71
N GLY A 105 14.72 -9.49 7.77
CA GLY A 105 15.43 -8.23 8.05
C GLY A 105 16.69 -8.40 8.92
N ASP A 106 16.95 -9.60 9.47
CA ASP A 106 17.98 -9.81 10.50
C ASP A 106 19.41 -9.91 9.94
N SER A 107 20.32 -9.11 10.50
CA SER A 107 21.75 -9.16 10.15
C SER A 107 22.43 -10.49 10.49
N ASP A 108 21.86 -11.32 11.37
CA ASP A 108 22.42 -12.61 11.75
C ASP A 108 22.50 -13.61 10.57
N PHE A 109 21.79 -13.35 9.46
CA PHE A 109 21.91 -14.12 8.21
C PHE A 109 23.05 -13.65 7.29
N SER A 110 23.75 -12.56 7.61
CA SER A 110 24.90 -12.07 6.83
C SER A 110 25.98 -13.14 6.59
N PRO A 111 26.39 -13.95 7.59
CA PRO A 111 27.35 -15.03 7.39
C PRO A 111 26.83 -16.15 6.47
N LEU A 112 25.53 -16.46 6.52
CA LEU A 112 24.91 -17.44 5.63
C LEU A 112 24.98 -16.97 4.17
N ALA A 113 24.59 -15.71 3.90
CA ALA A 113 24.65 -15.13 2.57
C ALA A 113 26.09 -15.10 2.04
N ALA A 114 27.05 -14.67 2.86
CA ALA A 114 28.47 -14.71 2.50
C ALA A 114 28.96 -16.13 2.17
N LYS A 115 28.55 -17.14 2.96
CA LYS A 115 28.96 -18.53 2.73
C LYS A 115 28.33 -19.13 1.46
N LEU A 116 27.08 -18.81 1.17
CA LEU A 116 26.42 -19.22 -0.08
C LEU A 116 27.14 -18.65 -1.30
N ARG A 117 27.56 -17.37 -1.25
CA ARG A 117 28.38 -16.74 -2.30
C ARG A 117 29.75 -17.39 -2.45
N GLU A 118 30.40 -17.76 -1.35
CA GLU A 118 31.67 -18.51 -1.39
C GLU A 118 31.53 -19.83 -2.17
N TYR A 119 30.34 -20.44 -2.16
CA TYR A 119 30.01 -21.65 -2.92
C TYR A 119 29.47 -21.36 -4.34
N GLY A 120 29.57 -20.12 -4.81
CA GLY A 120 29.13 -19.70 -6.14
C GLY A 120 27.62 -19.67 -6.32
N ARG A 121 26.85 -19.52 -5.23
CA ARG A 121 25.40 -19.35 -5.27
C ARG A 121 25.05 -17.86 -5.33
N TYR A 122 24.02 -17.53 -6.10
CA TYR A 122 23.44 -16.19 -6.15
C TYR A 122 22.49 -15.99 -4.97
N THR A 123 22.63 -14.87 -4.25
CA THR A 123 21.90 -14.61 -3.01
C THR A 123 21.00 -13.38 -3.14
N ILE A 124 19.70 -13.59 -2.93
CA ILE A 124 18.69 -12.54 -2.90
C ILE A 124 18.22 -12.38 -1.45
N GLY A 125 18.44 -11.20 -0.87
CA GLY A 125 17.86 -10.83 0.41
C GLY A 125 16.51 -10.14 0.20
N ILE A 126 15.51 -10.50 0.99
CA ILE A 126 14.23 -9.80 1.01
C ILE A 126 13.88 -9.46 2.44
N GLY A 127 13.61 -8.20 2.72
CA GLY A 127 13.22 -7.80 4.07
C GLY A 127 12.57 -6.43 4.11
N PRO A 128 11.87 -6.13 5.21
CA PRO A 128 11.18 -4.85 5.32
C PRO A 128 12.17 -3.73 5.60
N ARG A 129 11.99 -2.60 4.91
CA ARG A 129 12.99 -1.53 4.93
C ARG A 129 13.26 -0.95 6.32
N SER A 130 12.25 -0.92 7.20
CA SER A 130 12.40 -0.32 8.53
C SER A 130 13.23 -1.15 9.50
N ILE A 131 13.31 -2.47 9.31
CA ILE A 131 14.03 -3.39 10.21
C ILE A 131 15.26 -4.04 9.56
N THR A 132 15.40 -3.98 8.24
CA THR A 132 16.57 -4.51 7.54
C THR A 132 17.85 -3.75 7.90
N HIS A 133 18.84 -4.48 8.40
CA HIS A 133 20.16 -3.92 8.69
C HIS A 133 21.06 -3.86 7.43
N ASP A 134 21.82 -2.76 7.25
CA ASP A 134 22.72 -2.55 6.10
C ASP A 134 23.75 -3.68 5.89
N LEU A 135 24.13 -4.39 6.96
CA LEU A 135 25.05 -5.53 6.88
C LEU A 135 24.46 -6.70 6.09
N LEU A 136 23.16 -6.99 6.27
CA LEU A 136 22.48 -8.05 5.52
C LEU A 136 22.44 -7.66 4.03
N VAL A 137 22.04 -6.41 3.76
CA VAL A 137 21.97 -5.86 2.40
C VAL A 137 23.31 -6.02 1.66
N ARG A 138 24.42 -5.63 2.28
CA ARG A 138 25.77 -5.76 1.70
C ARG A 138 26.26 -7.20 1.58
N SER A 139 25.64 -8.13 2.30
CA SER A 139 26.03 -9.55 2.30
C SER A 139 25.35 -10.35 1.20
N CYS A 140 24.30 -9.81 0.57
CA CYS A 140 23.61 -10.39 -0.57
C CYS A 140 24.19 -9.89 -1.91
N ASP A 141 23.87 -10.59 -3.01
CA ASP A 141 24.17 -10.12 -4.37
C ASP A 141 23.10 -9.13 -4.87
N GLU A 142 21.87 -9.30 -4.40
CA GLU A 142 20.75 -8.39 -4.62
C GLU A 142 19.89 -8.33 -3.36
N PHE A 143 19.40 -7.14 -3.02
CA PHE A 143 18.43 -6.95 -1.94
C PHE A 143 17.16 -6.28 -2.44
N ILE A 144 16.01 -6.87 -2.12
CA ILE A 144 14.68 -6.37 -2.51
C ILE A 144 13.93 -6.03 -1.23
N TYR A 145 13.47 -4.78 -1.10
CA TYR A 145 12.62 -4.43 0.04
C TYR A 145 11.24 -5.06 -0.10
N LEU A 146 10.70 -5.56 1.01
CA LEU A 146 9.43 -6.30 1.01
C LEU A 146 8.26 -5.47 0.49
N GLU A 147 8.21 -4.19 0.87
CA GLU A 147 7.18 -3.25 0.42
C GLU A 147 7.19 -3.11 -1.11
N THR A 148 8.39 -3.04 -1.70
CA THR A 148 8.60 -2.97 -3.15
C THR A 148 8.22 -4.30 -3.83
N ALA A 149 8.58 -5.43 -3.23
CA ALA A 149 8.28 -6.75 -3.78
C ALA A 149 6.77 -7.01 -3.90
N LEU A 150 5.99 -6.41 -3.01
CA LEU A 150 4.52 -6.50 -2.97
C LEU A 150 3.83 -5.42 -3.81
N GLY A 151 4.58 -4.63 -4.60
CA GLY A 151 4.00 -3.60 -5.46
C GLY A 151 3.36 -2.44 -4.70
N GLU A 152 3.62 -2.29 -3.40
CA GLU A 152 3.24 -1.07 -2.70
C GLU A 152 4.15 0.06 -3.20
N PRO A 153 3.59 1.18 -3.70
CA PRO A 153 4.41 2.34 -3.98
C PRO A 153 5.10 2.72 -2.69
N ALA A 154 6.43 2.77 -2.70
CA ALA A 154 7.21 3.25 -1.58
C ALA A 154 6.55 4.53 -1.07
N ASP A 155 6.06 4.51 0.17
CA ASP A 155 5.37 5.61 0.81
C ASP A 155 6.13 6.89 0.46
N VAL A 156 5.47 7.83 -0.22
CA VAL A 156 6.09 9.00 -0.88
C VAL A 156 6.52 9.99 0.19
N ASN A 157 7.43 9.55 1.05
CA ASN A 157 8.09 10.29 2.09
C ASN A 157 9.45 10.77 1.57
N GLU A 158 9.98 11.79 2.23
CA GLU A 158 11.20 12.59 1.97
C GLU A 158 12.46 11.84 1.48
N ARG A 159 12.48 10.50 1.56
CA ARG A 159 13.58 9.62 1.17
C ARG A 159 13.64 9.34 -0.34
N SER A 160 12.57 9.51 -1.11
CA SER A 160 12.60 9.21 -2.56
C SER A 160 13.61 10.11 -3.31
N CYS A 161 13.70 11.40 -2.99
CA CYS A 161 14.68 12.29 -3.60
C CYS A 161 16.13 11.88 -3.31
N ALA A 162 16.45 11.50 -2.07
CA ALA A 162 17.80 11.07 -1.70
C ALA A 162 18.17 9.70 -2.28
N GLU A 163 17.19 8.84 -2.55
CA GLU A 163 17.37 7.53 -3.18
C GLU A 163 17.53 7.65 -4.68
N ILE A 164 16.74 8.51 -5.33
CA ILE A 164 16.91 8.87 -6.75
C ILE A 164 18.32 9.42 -6.96
N GLU A 165 18.77 10.36 -6.12
CA GLU A 165 20.11 10.94 -6.25
C GLU A 165 21.22 9.90 -6.01
N ARG A 166 21.05 8.99 -5.05
CA ARG A 166 22.00 7.87 -4.85
C ARG A 166 22.07 6.96 -6.08
N ALA A 167 20.93 6.60 -6.66
CA ALA A 167 20.85 5.76 -7.85
C ALA A 167 21.47 6.44 -9.09
N ARG A 168 21.25 7.75 -9.26
CA ARG A 168 21.89 8.58 -10.29
C ARG A 168 23.41 8.58 -10.16
N ASN A 169 23.92 8.82 -8.94
CA ASN A 169 25.35 8.77 -8.65
C ASN A 169 25.96 7.38 -8.87
N LEU A 170 25.20 6.31 -8.63
CA LEU A 170 25.61 4.93 -8.89
C LEU A 170 25.76 4.66 -10.40
N LEU A 171 24.81 5.12 -11.21
CA LEU A 171 24.87 5.01 -12.68
C LEU A 171 26.10 5.70 -13.25
N GLU A 172 26.38 6.94 -12.83
CA GLU A 172 27.57 7.65 -13.27
C GLU A 172 28.87 6.90 -12.93
N LYS A 173 28.97 6.37 -11.71
CA LYS A 173 30.15 5.61 -11.27
C LYS A 173 30.31 4.33 -12.09
N ALA A 174 29.22 3.61 -12.35
CA ALA A 174 29.24 2.40 -13.14
C ALA A 174 29.65 2.68 -14.60
N LEU A 175 29.12 3.74 -15.23
CA LEU A 175 29.50 4.16 -16.57
C LEU A 175 30.97 4.61 -16.66
N LYS A 176 31.45 5.38 -15.69
CA LYS A 176 32.87 5.77 -15.60
C LYS A 176 33.78 4.53 -15.48
N ALA A 177 33.38 3.53 -14.70
CA ALA A 177 34.14 2.28 -14.55
C ALA A 177 34.23 1.48 -15.86
N HIS A 178 33.15 1.40 -16.65
CA HIS A 178 33.17 0.76 -17.97
C HIS A 178 33.96 1.58 -19.01
N GLY A 179 33.88 2.92 -18.94
CA GLY A 179 34.67 3.81 -19.79
C GLY A 179 36.18 3.67 -19.59
N GLN A 180 36.63 3.52 -18.34
CA GLN A 180 38.04 3.26 -18.01
C GLN A 180 38.56 1.92 -18.56
N ARG A 181 37.66 0.95 -18.78
CA ARG A 181 37.98 -0.37 -19.36
C ARG A 181 37.89 -0.38 -20.89
N GLY A 182 37.38 0.69 -21.51
CA GLY A 182 37.12 0.75 -22.94
C GLY A 182 35.90 -0.05 -23.39
N ASP A 183 35.00 -0.43 -22.47
CA ASP A 183 33.85 -1.30 -22.71
C ASP A 183 32.57 -0.51 -23.09
N LEU A 184 32.71 0.69 -23.65
CA LEU A 184 31.59 1.55 -24.04
C LEU A 184 31.26 1.44 -25.55
N PRO A 185 29.99 1.30 -25.93
CA PRO A 185 28.81 1.27 -25.07
C PRO A 185 28.66 -0.10 -24.37
N VAL A 186 28.20 -0.08 -23.12
CA VAL A 186 28.05 -1.31 -22.31
C VAL A 186 26.62 -1.84 -22.42
N MET A 187 26.43 -3.16 -22.47
CA MET A 187 25.09 -3.75 -22.39
C MET A 187 24.39 -3.36 -21.08
N ALA A 188 23.13 -2.99 -21.13
CA ALA A 188 22.32 -2.61 -19.97
C ALA A 188 22.34 -3.70 -18.87
N THR A 189 22.29 -4.98 -19.24
CA THR A 189 22.40 -6.09 -18.27
C THR A 189 23.74 -6.10 -17.52
N ARG A 190 24.85 -5.87 -18.22
CA ARG A 190 26.19 -5.79 -17.60
C ARG A 190 26.36 -4.53 -16.75
N LEU A 191 25.77 -3.42 -17.20
CA LEU A 191 25.73 -2.18 -16.44
C LEU A 191 24.97 -2.38 -15.12
N LYS A 192 23.77 -2.98 -15.17
CA LYS A 192 22.97 -3.32 -13.98
C LYS A 192 23.74 -4.24 -13.03
N GLN A 193 24.39 -5.28 -13.54
CA GLN A 193 25.25 -6.15 -12.72
C GLN A 193 26.37 -5.37 -12.03
N THR A 194 26.97 -4.40 -12.73
CA THR A 194 28.03 -3.55 -12.15
C THR A 194 27.47 -2.62 -11.07
N MET A 195 26.27 -2.08 -11.26
CA MET A 195 25.59 -1.27 -10.25
C MET A 195 25.26 -2.10 -9.00
N LEU A 196 24.73 -3.31 -9.15
CA LEU A 196 24.46 -4.22 -8.03
C LEU A 196 25.72 -4.63 -7.28
N LEU A 197 26.84 -4.85 -7.98
CA LEU A 197 28.13 -5.12 -7.35
C LEU A 197 28.66 -3.92 -6.53
N MET A 198 28.31 -2.69 -6.93
CA MET A 198 28.67 -1.48 -6.20
C MET A 198 27.72 -1.19 -5.03
N ASP A 199 26.43 -1.43 -5.22
CA ASP A 199 25.37 -1.27 -4.21
C ASP A 199 24.25 -2.32 -4.41
N PRO A 200 24.22 -3.38 -3.58
CA PRO A 200 23.19 -4.41 -3.66
C PRO A 200 21.77 -3.93 -3.35
N ALA A 201 21.60 -2.75 -2.74
CA ALA A 201 20.30 -2.16 -2.43
C ALA A 201 19.63 -1.52 -3.66
N PHE A 202 20.37 -1.34 -4.76
CA PHE A 202 19.84 -0.74 -5.97
C PHE A 202 18.79 -1.64 -6.61
N ASN A 203 17.56 -1.13 -6.69
CA ASN A 203 16.46 -1.76 -7.40
C ASN A 203 15.56 -0.67 -7.96
N GLU A 204 15.23 -0.75 -9.25
CA GLU A 204 14.46 0.28 -9.95
C GLU A 204 13.00 0.32 -9.49
N ALA A 205 12.48 -0.80 -9.01
CA ALA A 205 11.16 -0.85 -8.40
C ALA A 205 11.08 -0.01 -7.12
N ASN A 206 12.18 0.13 -6.36
CA ASN A 206 12.24 1.04 -5.21
C ASN A 206 12.05 2.50 -5.61
N LEU A 207 12.34 2.83 -6.88
CA LEU A 207 12.23 4.17 -7.45
C LEU A 207 10.92 4.35 -8.23
N GLY A 208 10.05 3.34 -8.25
CA GLY A 208 8.75 3.37 -8.94
C GLY A 208 8.77 2.86 -10.38
N TYR A 209 9.84 2.20 -10.82
CA TYR A 209 9.97 1.69 -12.20
C TYR A 209 9.81 0.17 -12.24
N SER A 210 9.03 -0.32 -13.20
CA SER A 210 8.81 -1.77 -13.37
C SER A 210 10.05 -2.54 -13.83
N GLN A 211 10.96 -1.88 -14.57
CA GLN A 211 12.17 -2.48 -15.14
C GLN A 211 13.31 -1.46 -15.25
N PHE A 212 14.53 -1.94 -15.51
CA PHE A 212 15.71 -1.09 -15.67
C PHE A 212 15.65 -0.16 -16.88
N LYS A 213 15.01 -0.60 -17.96
CA LYS A 213 14.92 0.19 -19.20
C LYS A 213 14.12 1.50 -19.00
N PRO A 214 12.87 1.48 -18.50
CA PRO A 214 12.12 2.71 -18.19
C PRO A 214 12.88 3.67 -17.27
N TRP A 215 13.62 3.13 -16.29
CA TRP A 215 14.44 3.95 -15.39
C TRP A 215 15.55 4.68 -16.15
N LEU A 216 16.25 3.99 -17.05
CA LEU A 216 17.28 4.60 -17.90
C LEU A 216 16.71 5.64 -18.88
N GLU A 217 15.50 5.42 -19.41
CA GLU A 217 14.84 6.34 -20.34
C GLU A 217 14.50 7.69 -19.67
N GLU A 218 14.06 7.67 -18.41
CA GLU A 218 13.81 8.91 -17.64
C GLU A 218 15.11 9.62 -17.21
N HIS A 219 16.23 8.90 -17.18
CA HIS A 219 17.56 9.41 -16.84
C HIS A 219 18.44 9.62 -18.09
N SER A 220 17.81 10.00 -19.21
CA SER A 220 18.48 10.34 -20.47
C SER A 220 19.40 11.57 -20.35
N ASP A 221 19.30 12.32 -19.26
CA ASP A 221 20.21 13.42 -18.89
C ASP A 221 21.60 12.93 -18.41
N LEU A 222 21.75 11.64 -18.12
CA LEU A 222 23.03 11.04 -17.68
C LEU A 222 23.61 10.04 -18.69
N ALA A 223 22.77 9.42 -19.52
CA ALA A 223 23.20 8.34 -20.41
C ALA A 223 22.43 8.31 -21.74
N LYS A 224 23.12 7.95 -22.82
CA LYS A 224 22.55 7.64 -24.13
C LYS A 224 22.25 6.15 -24.26
N LEU A 225 21.10 5.85 -24.86
CA LEU A 225 20.62 4.48 -25.09
C LEU A 225 20.72 4.12 -26.56
N PHE A 226 21.36 2.99 -26.84
CA PHE A 226 21.53 2.42 -28.17
C PHE A 226 20.86 1.05 -28.22
N LEU A 227 20.28 0.71 -29.37
CA LEU A 227 19.67 -0.59 -29.58
C LEU A 227 20.45 -1.31 -30.68
N LYS A 228 20.90 -2.53 -30.39
CA LYS A 228 21.63 -3.37 -31.34
C LYS A 228 21.26 -4.82 -31.10
N ASP A 229 20.83 -5.52 -32.15
CA ASP A 229 20.44 -6.94 -32.09
C ASP A 229 19.40 -7.24 -30.99
N LEU A 230 18.40 -6.34 -30.82
CA LEU A 230 17.40 -6.37 -29.74
C LEU A 230 17.97 -6.25 -28.31
N GLN A 231 19.25 -5.95 -28.16
CA GLN A 231 19.92 -5.72 -26.89
C GLN A 231 20.08 -4.22 -26.65
N LEU A 232 19.84 -3.81 -25.40
CA LEU A 232 19.99 -2.42 -24.96
C LEU A 232 21.44 -2.16 -24.54
N TYR A 233 22.03 -1.12 -25.11
CA TYR A 233 23.37 -0.64 -24.81
C TYR A 233 23.31 0.79 -24.26
N VAL A 234 24.21 1.13 -23.35
CA VAL A 234 24.22 2.39 -22.61
C VAL A 234 25.61 3.01 -22.69
N ALA A 235 25.69 4.31 -22.93
CA ALA A 235 26.95 5.05 -22.87
C ALA A 235 26.77 6.45 -22.26
N PRO A 236 27.85 7.10 -21.79
CA PRO A 236 27.84 8.51 -21.43
C PRO A 236 27.37 9.43 -22.57
N LEU A 237 26.86 10.61 -22.23
CA LEU A 237 26.36 11.60 -23.20
C LEU A 237 27.39 12.04 -24.25
N ASP A 238 28.66 12.09 -23.86
CA ASP A 238 29.80 12.49 -24.69
C ASP A 238 30.32 11.35 -25.59
N TYR A 239 29.75 10.15 -25.50
CA TYR A 239 30.10 9.03 -26.36
C TYR A 239 29.66 9.25 -27.81
N ILE A 240 30.61 9.08 -28.75
CA ILE A 240 30.38 9.18 -30.18
C ILE A 240 30.27 7.77 -30.76
N ALA A 241 29.09 7.42 -31.27
CA ALA A 241 28.82 6.10 -31.83
C ALA A 241 29.60 5.86 -33.13
N THR A 242 30.35 4.76 -33.19
CA THR A 242 31.02 4.28 -34.39
C THR A 242 30.11 3.33 -35.19
N GLY A 243 29.41 3.88 -36.17
CA GLY A 243 28.99 3.21 -37.43
C GLY A 243 28.01 2.03 -37.43
N TYR A 244 27.58 1.46 -36.30
CA TYR A 244 26.70 0.26 -36.27
C TYR A 244 25.66 0.25 -35.14
N LEU A 245 25.33 1.40 -34.57
CA LEU A 245 24.36 1.53 -33.48
C LEU A 245 23.18 2.35 -33.97
N GLU A 246 22.00 1.73 -34.05
CA GLU A 246 20.75 2.46 -34.28
C GLU A 246 20.43 3.24 -33.00
N VAL A 247 20.47 4.57 -33.11
CA VAL A 247 20.00 5.48 -32.06
C VAL A 247 18.49 5.32 -31.97
N THR A 248 17.95 5.23 -30.75
CA THR A 248 16.50 5.23 -30.53
C THR A 248 15.87 6.49 -31.14
N PRO A 249 14.67 6.42 -31.74
CA PRO A 249 14.17 7.44 -32.65
C PRO A 249 13.71 8.72 -31.93
N GLU A 250 14.65 9.56 -31.50
CA GLU A 250 14.39 10.97 -31.13
C GLU A 250 15.45 11.97 -31.65
N GLU A 251 16.55 11.55 -32.29
CA GLU A 251 17.62 12.46 -32.70
C GLU A 251 17.93 12.45 -34.21
N ASN A 252 16.98 12.88 -35.05
CA ASN A 252 17.29 13.21 -36.46
C ASN A 252 17.08 14.70 -36.81
N GLU A 253 16.93 15.59 -35.82
CA GLU A 253 16.64 17.02 -36.07
C GLU A 253 17.73 18.02 -35.62
N LEU A 254 18.94 17.59 -35.27
CA LEU A 254 20.00 18.51 -34.81
C LEU A 254 21.25 18.49 -35.71
N SER A 255 21.07 18.82 -36.99
CA SER A 255 22.15 19.32 -37.86
C SER A 255 21.57 20.17 -38.99
N GLY A 256 21.42 21.47 -38.74
CA GLY A 256 20.95 22.42 -39.74
C GLY A 256 20.64 23.79 -39.11
N GLN A 257 21.66 24.64 -39.00
CA GLN A 257 21.45 26.06 -38.70
C GLN A 257 20.66 26.71 -39.84
N GLN A 258 19.44 27.19 -39.58
CA GLN A 258 18.96 28.49 -40.07
C GLN A 258 17.56 28.85 -39.53
N THR A 259 17.48 30.07 -38.99
CA THR A 259 16.26 30.89 -38.79
C THR A 259 15.19 30.39 -37.83
N VAL A 260 15.18 30.99 -36.64
CA VAL A 260 14.10 30.91 -35.64
C VAL A 260 12.83 31.55 -36.21
N VAL A 261 11.94 30.73 -36.76
CA VAL A 261 10.50 31.02 -36.82
C VAL A 261 9.87 30.22 -35.67
N LYS A 262 9.18 30.92 -34.77
CA LYS A 262 8.39 30.30 -33.71
C LYS A 262 7.23 29.51 -34.35
N THR A 263 7.45 28.23 -34.62
CA THR A 263 6.36 27.27 -34.78
C THR A 263 6.13 26.59 -33.44
N GLU A 264 4.90 26.71 -32.95
CA GLU A 264 4.39 26.03 -31.76
C GLU A 264 4.73 24.53 -31.83
N ARG A 265 5.29 23.98 -30.74
CA ARG A 265 5.50 22.54 -30.61
C ARG A 265 4.15 21.84 -30.78
N PRO A 266 4.03 20.80 -31.63
CA PRO A 266 2.87 19.93 -31.57
C PRO A 266 2.84 19.27 -30.19
N ALA A 267 1.66 19.24 -29.57
CA ALA A 267 1.43 18.57 -28.30
C ALA A 267 1.89 17.10 -28.38
N PRO A 268 2.39 16.50 -27.28
CA PRO A 268 2.79 15.10 -27.26
C PRO A 268 1.64 14.21 -27.75
N ALA A 269 1.96 13.22 -28.58
CA ALA A 269 0.97 12.27 -29.11
C ALA A 269 0.23 11.60 -27.96
N ARG A 270 -1.10 11.74 -27.92
CA ARG A 270 -1.95 11.11 -26.91
C ARG A 270 -1.75 9.59 -26.97
N GLN A 271 -1.48 8.97 -25.81
CA GLN A 271 -1.40 7.51 -25.69
C GLN A 271 -2.70 6.85 -26.20
N PRO A 272 -2.66 5.61 -26.71
CA PRO A 272 -3.87 4.88 -27.08
C PRO A 272 -4.84 4.76 -25.90
N LEU A 273 -6.16 4.86 -26.15
CA LEU A 273 -7.19 4.82 -25.08
C LEU A 273 -7.13 3.55 -24.24
N GLU A 274 -6.82 2.40 -24.85
CA GLU A 274 -6.65 1.14 -24.11
C GLU A 274 -5.54 1.23 -23.04
N ALA A 275 -4.41 1.84 -23.40
CA ALA A 275 -3.30 2.04 -22.46
C ALA A 275 -3.70 2.99 -21.32
N GLN A 276 -4.47 4.03 -21.63
CA GLN A 276 -5.00 4.96 -20.63
C GLN A 276 -5.99 4.26 -19.68
N TYR A 277 -6.85 3.37 -20.18
CA TYR A 277 -7.78 2.59 -19.35
C TYR A 277 -7.05 1.63 -18.42
N ARG A 278 -6.10 0.85 -18.95
CA ARG A 278 -5.28 -0.06 -18.15
C ARG A 278 -4.52 0.70 -17.06
N GLN A 279 -3.92 1.84 -17.41
CA GLN A 279 -3.22 2.67 -16.43
C GLN A 279 -4.15 3.21 -15.34
N ALA A 280 -5.37 3.62 -15.68
CA ALA A 280 -6.36 4.07 -14.71
C ALA A 280 -6.75 2.94 -13.74
N PHE A 281 -7.02 1.74 -14.25
CA PHE A 281 -7.37 0.58 -13.42
C PHE A 281 -6.22 0.14 -12.52
N THR A 282 -4.99 0.09 -13.04
CA THR A 282 -3.80 -0.23 -12.25
C THR A 282 -3.59 0.76 -11.11
N ARG A 283 -3.76 2.07 -11.35
CA ARG A 283 -3.64 3.10 -10.29
C ARG A 283 -4.66 2.94 -9.18
N MET A 284 -5.84 2.39 -9.48
CA MET A 284 -6.92 2.21 -8.52
C MET A 284 -6.94 0.81 -7.90
N LYS A 285 -5.89 0.01 -8.12
CA LYS A 285 -5.81 -1.40 -7.69
C LYS A 285 -7.06 -2.20 -8.10
N MET A 286 -7.67 -1.84 -9.22
CA MET A 286 -8.80 -2.58 -9.77
C MET A 286 -8.20 -3.75 -10.54
N THR A 287 -8.25 -4.94 -9.94
CA THR A 287 -7.48 -6.08 -10.43
C THR A 287 -7.87 -6.50 -11.84
N SER A 288 -6.86 -7.00 -12.54
CA SER A 288 -6.90 -7.69 -13.83
C SER A 288 -7.48 -9.11 -13.73
N LEU A 289 -8.49 -9.31 -12.87
CA LEU A 289 -9.20 -10.58 -12.76
C LEU A 289 -9.93 -10.86 -14.07
N ASP A 290 -9.84 -12.10 -14.53
CA ASP A 290 -10.60 -12.55 -15.70
C ASP A 290 -12.09 -12.31 -15.49
N LEU A 291 -12.77 -11.84 -16.54
CA LEU A 291 -14.20 -11.51 -16.52
C LEU A 291 -15.05 -12.65 -15.93
N SER A 292 -14.76 -13.89 -16.33
CA SER A 292 -15.54 -15.05 -15.88
C SER A 292 -15.40 -15.27 -14.38
N ILE A 293 -14.17 -15.21 -13.88
CA ILE A 293 -13.86 -15.38 -12.46
C ILE A 293 -14.51 -14.27 -11.64
N ARG A 294 -14.33 -13.01 -12.05
CA ARG A 294 -14.91 -11.83 -11.38
C ARG A 294 -16.43 -11.95 -11.27
N ARG A 295 -17.10 -12.25 -12.38
CA ARG A 295 -18.57 -12.36 -12.38
C ARG A 295 -19.06 -13.54 -11.56
N ASP A 296 -18.38 -14.68 -11.59
CA ASP A 296 -18.76 -15.82 -10.76
C ASP A 296 -18.66 -15.49 -9.27
N ILE A 297 -17.57 -14.84 -8.84
CA ILE A 297 -17.40 -14.41 -7.45
C ILE A 297 -18.51 -13.42 -7.05
N LEU A 298 -18.80 -12.41 -7.88
CA LEU A 298 -19.85 -11.43 -7.58
C LEU A 298 -21.25 -12.07 -7.48
N ARG A 299 -21.55 -13.05 -8.34
CA ARG A 299 -22.82 -13.79 -8.29
C ARG A 299 -22.94 -14.61 -7.01
N ASP A 300 -21.84 -15.24 -6.62
CA ASP A 300 -21.79 -16.05 -5.41
C ASP A 300 -21.92 -15.17 -4.15
N ILE A 301 -21.24 -14.02 -4.10
CA ILE A 301 -21.44 -13.01 -3.04
C ILE A 301 -22.91 -12.58 -2.98
N TYR A 302 -23.54 -12.29 -4.13
CA TYR A 302 -24.94 -11.89 -4.17
C TYR A 302 -25.86 -12.97 -3.60
N ARG A 303 -25.68 -14.23 -3.99
CA ARG A 303 -26.53 -15.35 -3.54
C ARG A 303 -26.48 -15.50 -2.02
N GLU A 304 -25.29 -15.47 -1.46
CA GLU A 304 -25.10 -15.61 -0.01
C GLU A 304 -25.74 -14.45 0.75
N LEU A 305 -25.52 -13.20 0.32
CA LEU A 305 -26.12 -12.05 0.99
C LEU A 305 -27.63 -11.91 0.77
N ASN A 306 -28.16 -12.47 -0.31
CA ASN A 306 -29.59 -12.52 -0.60
C ASN A 306 -30.29 -13.58 0.25
N ASP A 307 -29.67 -14.75 0.41
CA ASP A 307 -30.25 -15.89 1.13
C ASP A 307 -30.06 -15.73 2.66
N HIS A 308 -28.97 -15.08 3.09
CA HIS A 308 -28.58 -14.91 4.49
C HIS A 308 -28.30 -13.43 4.86
N PRO A 309 -29.28 -12.52 4.76
CA PRO A 309 -29.05 -11.09 4.92
C PRO A 309 -28.71 -10.71 6.37
N GLY A 310 -27.47 -10.28 6.61
CA GLY A 310 -26.98 -9.85 7.92
C GLY A 310 -26.66 -10.97 8.91
N GLU A 311 -26.62 -12.23 8.46
CA GLU A 311 -26.25 -13.37 9.30
C GLU A 311 -24.73 -13.56 9.39
N GLN A 312 -23.99 -13.03 8.41
CA GLN A 312 -22.54 -13.16 8.30
C GLN A 312 -21.87 -11.79 8.23
N THR A 313 -20.64 -11.75 8.73
CA THR A 313 -19.71 -10.64 8.51
C THR A 313 -19.06 -10.73 7.15
N THR A 314 -18.39 -9.65 6.73
CA THR A 314 -17.65 -9.64 5.46
C THR A 314 -16.54 -10.70 5.45
N GLU A 315 -15.80 -10.82 6.55
CA GLU A 315 -14.69 -11.78 6.67
C GLU A 315 -15.20 -13.23 6.67
N GLU A 316 -16.28 -13.52 7.40
CA GLU A 316 -16.91 -14.86 7.40
C GLU A 316 -17.46 -15.26 6.02
N LEU A 317 -18.04 -14.30 5.28
CA LEU A 317 -18.46 -14.52 3.90
C LEU A 317 -17.28 -14.90 3.01
N LEU A 318 -16.15 -14.18 3.13
CA LEU A 318 -14.95 -14.46 2.34
C LEU A 318 -14.34 -15.81 2.69
N ASP A 319 -14.24 -16.15 3.98
CA ASP A 319 -13.74 -17.45 4.44
C ASP A 319 -14.60 -18.61 3.91
N MET A 320 -15.92 -18.51 4.03
CA MET A 320 -16.84 -19.53 3.53
C MET A 320 -16.76 -19.70 2.01
N LEU A 321 -16.65 -18.59 1.26
CA LEU A 321 -16.49 -18.64 -0.19
C LEU A 321 -15.15 -19.29 -0.59
N GLU A 322 -14.06 -18.95 0.10
CA GLU A 322 -12.74 -19.55 -0.11
C GLU A 322 -12.79 -21.06 0.13
N GLU A 323 -13.32 -21.50 1.27
CA GLU A 323 -13.48 -22.94 1.58
C GLU A 323 -14.31 -23.67 0.51
N ARG A 324 -15.38 -23.04 0.03
CA ARG A 324 -16.24 -23.60 -1.02
C ARG A 324 -15.51 -23.75 -2.35
N TYR A 325 -14.69 -22.77 -2.73
CA TYR A 325 -13.91 -22.83 -3.96
C TYR A 325 -12.78 -23.84 -3.87
N ASP A 326 -12.11 -23.93 -2.73
CA ASP A 326 -11.09 -24.94 -2.46
C ASP A 326 -11.68 -26.36 -2.54
N ALA A 327 -12.86 -26.58 -1.94
CA ALA A 327 -13.58 -27.84 -2.03
C ALA A 327 -13.99 -28.21 -3.48
N ALA A 328 -14.23 -27.21 -4.32
CA ALA A 328 -14.54 -27.38 -5.74
C ALA A 328 -13.28 -27.48 -6.63
N GLY A 329 -12.08 -27.31 -6.07
CA GLY A 329 -10.81 -27.29 -6.82
C GLY A 329 -10.65 -26.05 -7.72
N LEU A 330 -11.33 -24.94 -7.39
CA LEU A 330 -11.25 -23.67 -8.11
C LEU A 330 -10.21 -22.76 -7.44
N ILE A 331 -9.24 -22.26 -8.22
CA ILE A 331 -8.18 -21.37 -7.71
C ILE A 331 -8.75 -19.97 -7.52
N ARG A 332 -9.32 -19.69 -6.33
CA ARG A 332 -9.91 -18.40 -5.94
C ARG A 332 -9.59 -18.11 -4.48
N ASN A 333 -8.44 -17.48 -4.23
CA ASN A 333 -7.95 -17.21 -2.87
C ASN A 333 -8.66 -16.00 -2.22
N LYS A 334 -8.50 -15.84 -0.90
CA LYS A 334 -9.12 -14.74 -0.12
C LYS A 334 -8.81 -13.35 -0.66
N SER A 335 -7.61 -13.13 -1.18
CA SER A 335 -7.20 -11.83 -1.76
C SER A 335 -8.04 -11.50 -3.00
N MET A 336 -8.18 -12.45 -3.94
CA MET A 336 -9.04 -12.30 -5.13
C MET A 336 -10.52 -12.03 -4.75
N LEU A 337 -11.01 -12.72 -3.72
CA LEU A 337 -12.38 -12.52 -3.22
C LEU A 337 -12.54 -11.12 -2.63
N ARG A 338 -11.58 -10.68 -1.81
CA ARG A 338 -11.56 -9.35 -1.17
C ARG A 338 -11.50 -8.24 -2.21
N GLU A 339 -10.61 -8.34 -3.20
CA GLU A 339 -10.53 -7.39 -4.29
C GLU A 339 -11.82 -7.30 -5.11
N THR A 340 -12.46 -8.45 -5.38
CA THR A 340 -13.74 -8.49 -6.09
C THR A 340 -14.87 -7.86 -5.27
N LEU A 341 -14.91 -8.15 -3.97
CA LEU A 341 -15.85 -7.56 -3.03
C LEU A 341 -15.67 -6.03 -2.95
N GLN A 342 -14.43 -5.53 -2.99
CA GLN A 342 -14.14 -4.10 -2.95
C GLN A 342 -14.78 -3.33 -4.12
N LEU A 343 -14.98 -3.95 -5.30
CA LEU A 343 -15.72 -3.33 -6.42
C LEU A 343 -17.15 -2.99 -6.01
N ALA A 344 -17.84 -3.96 -5.39
CA ALA A 344 -19.20 -3.80 -4.90
C ALA A 344 -19.25 -2.80 -3.73
N PHE A 345 -18.25 -2.84 -2.85
CA PHE A 345 -18.13 -1.93 -1.71
C PHE A 345 -18.02 -0.46 -2.13
N ARG A 346 -17.09 -0.12 -3.05
CA ARG A 346 -16.90 1.25 -3.55
C ARG A 346 -18.14 1.82 -4.24
N GLN A 347 -19.00 0.93 -4.76
CA GLN A 347 -20.24 1.29 -5.43
C GLN A 347 -21.46 1.30 -4.50
N GLY A 348 -21.25 1.20 -3.18
CA GLY A 348 -22.31 1.24 -2.18
C GLY A 348 -23.31 0.10 -2.38
N ALA A 349 -22.81 -1.11 -2.66
CA ALA A 349 -23.65 -2.29 -2.84
C ALA A 349 -23.96 -3.03 -1.53
N PHE A 350 -23.40 -2.58 -0.41
CA PHE A 350 -23.58 -3.19 0.91
C PHE A 350 -24.23 -2.23 1.92
N ASN A 351 -24.87 -2.80 2.94
CA ASN A 351 -25.44 -2.09 4.08
C ASN A 351 -25.01 -2.81 5.37
N TYR A 352 -24.53 -2.04 6.36
CA TYR A 352 -23.96 -2.51 7.63
C TYR A 352 -24.82 -2.13 8.85
N PHE A 353 -26.14 -1.97 8.69
CA PHE A 353 -27.09 -1.71 9.80
C PHE A 353 -26.73 -0.51 10.68
N ASP A 354 -26.29 0.59 10.07
CA ASP A 354 -25.84 1.81 10.76
C ASP A 354 -24.58 1.61 11.65
N GLN A 355 -23.89 0.47 11.56
CA GLN A 355 -22.58 0.24 12.16
C GLN A 355 -21.45 0.78 11.27
N PRO A 356 -20.28 1.10 11.85
CA PRO A 356 -19.08 1.41 11.07
C PRO A 356 -18.74 0.26 10.12
N VAL A 357 -18.30 0.61 8.91
CA VAL A 357 -17.80 -0.39 7.96
C VAL A 357 -16.63 -1.12 8.62
N SER A 358 -16.73 -2.44 8.69
CA SER A 358 -15.71 -3.31 9.26
C SER A 358 -15.79 -4.68 8.60
N PRO A 359 -14.65 -5.37 8.39
CA PRO A 359 -14.64 -6.76 7.93
C PRO A 359 -15.48 -7.68 8.82
N TYR A 360 -15.61 -7.30 10.09
CA TYR A 360 -16.30 -8.06 11.12
C TYR A 360 -17.69 -7.51 11.46
N ALA A 361 -18.21 -6.56 10.69
CA ALA A 361 -19.58 -6.09 10.82
C ALA A 361 -20.52 -6.97 9.98
N PRO A 362 -21.72 -7.33 10.50
CA PRO A 362 -22.74 -8.02 9.72
C PRO A 362 -23.10 -7.24 8.46
N VAL A 363 -23.20 -7.94 7.32
CA VAL A 363 -23.39 -7.31 6.01
C VAL A 363 -24.64 -7.85 5.31
N LYS A 364 -25.33 -6.96 4.58
CA LYS A 364 -26.41 -7.31 3.64
C LYS A 364 -26.34 -6.48 2.37
N LEU A 365 -27.12 -6.86 1.37
CA LEU A 365 -27.27 -6.07 0.14
C LEU A 365 -27.84 -4.67 0.44
N ALA A 366 -27.31 -3.67 -0.26
CA ALA A 366 -27.83 -2.31 -0.20
C ALA A 366 -29.27 -2.23 -0.74
N PRO A 367 -30.09 -1.30 -0.22
CA PRO A 367 -31.44 -1.07 -0.74
C PRO A 367 -31.44 -0.78 -2.25
N GLY A 368 -32.33 -1.44 -3.00
CA GLY A 368 -32.48 -1.29 -4.45
C GLY A 368 -31.65 -2.25 -5.31
N ILE A 369 -31.00 -3.23 -4.69
CA ILE A 369 -30.37 -4.37 -5.39
C ILE A 369 -31.29 -5.58 -5.27
N ASP A 370 -32.13 -5.78 -6.28
CA ASP A 370 -33.19 -6.79 -6.25
C ASP A 370 -32.89 -8.02 -7.14
N SER A 371 -31.71 -8.07 -7.76
CA SER A 371 -31.32 -9.16 -8.66
C SER A 371 -29.81 -9.36 -8.73
N GLU A 372 -29.40 -10.58 -9.06
CA GLU A 372 -28.01 -10.95 -9.30
C GLU A 372 -27.37 -10.05 -10.38
N ALA A 373 -28.09 -9.82 -11.49
CA ALA A 373 -27.64 -8.93 -12.55
C ALA A 373 -27.49 -7.47 -12.09
N GLY A 374 -28.39 -7.01 -11.23
CA GLY A 374 -28.32 -5.68 -10.61
C GLY A 374 -27.10 -5.53 -9.71
N PHE A 375 -26.78 -6.53 -8.89
CA PHE A 375 -25.59 -6.51 -8.03
C PHE A 375 -24.29 -6.53 -8.85
N VAL A 376 -24.19 -7.42 -9.82
CA VAL A 376 -23.01 -7.50 -10.71
C VAL A 376 -22.83 -6.18 -11.45
N GLY A 377 -23.90 -5.63 -12.04
CA GLY A 377 -23.86 -4.33 -12.71
C GLY A 377 -23.44 -3.20 -11.77
N ARG A 378 -23.97 -3.19 -10.53
CA ARG A 378 -23.58 -2.22 -9.50
C ARG A 378 -22.09 -2.26 -9.20
N ALA A 379 -21.52 -3.46 -9.04
CA ALA A 379 -20.09 -3.64 -8.78
C ALA A 379 -19.23 -3.28 -10.02
N GLU A 380 -19.61 -3.74 -11.22
CA GLU A 380 -18.86 -3.46 -12.45
C GLU A 380 -18.92 -1.98 -12.87
N ALA A 381 -19.91 -1.21 -12.39
CA ALA A 381 -19.97 0.23 -12.57
C ALA A 381 -18.74 0.96 -12.00
N ASP A 382 -18.01 0.33 -11.06
CA ASP A 382 -16.77 0.85 -10.53
C ASP A 382 -15.72 1.11 -11.63
N PHE A 383 -15.62 0.23 -12.64
CA PHE A 383 -14.65 0.41 -13.74
C PHE A 383 -14.95 1.67 -14.55
N VAL A 384 -16.22 1.90 -14.85
CA VAL A 384 -16.63 3.07 -15.62
C VAL A 384 -16.48 4.33 -14.78
N PHE A 385 -16.86 4.27 -13.50
CA PHE A 385 -16.71 5.37 -12.55
C PHE A 385 -15.25 5.79 -12.38
N ALA A 386 -14.34 4.81 -12.30
CA ALA A 386 -12.90 4.98 -12.29
C ALA A 386 -12.39 5.85 -13.47
N LEU A 387 -12.88 5.59 -14.69
CA LEU A 387 -12.49 6.36 -15.88
C LEU A 387 -13.06 7.78 -15.89
N VAL A 388 -14.30 7.95 -15.43
CA VAL A 388 -14.90 9.28 -15.26
C VAL A 388 -14.10 10.10 -14.23
N ARG A 389 -13.69 9.46 -13.12
CA ARG A 389 -12.90 10.07 -12.06
C ARG A 389 -11.50 10.49 -12.53
N SER A 390 -10.85 9.70 -13.39
CA SER A 390 -9.55 10.06 -13.96
C SER A 390 -9.64 11.10 -15.09
N GLY A 391 -10.85 11.51 -15.48
CA GLY A 391 -11.08 12.42 -16.61
C GLY A 391 -10.71 11.80 -17.96
N THR A 392 -10.62 10.46 -18.03
CA THR A 392 -10.27 9.75 -19.26
C THR A 392 -11.48 9.71 -20.18
N GLU A 393 -11.25 9.91 -21.48
CA GLU A 393 -12.31 9.84 -22.48
C GLU A 393 -12.82 8.41 -22.63
N ILE A 394 -14.14 8.20 -22.54
CA ILE A 394 -14.78 6.88 -22.59
C ILE A 394 -15.25 6.60 -24.02
N ASP A 395 -14.68 5.58 -24.64
CA ASP A 395 -15.16 4.93 -25.85
C ASP A 395 -15.83 3.61 -25.44
N LEU A 396 -17.12 3.49 -25.73
CA LEU A 396 -17.93 2.36 -25.28
C LEU A 396 -17.46 1.02 -25.86
N ALA A 397 -17.01 1.01 -27.11
CA ALA A 397 -16.61 -0.22 -27.80
C ALA A 397 -15.23 -0.69 -27.35
N GLU A 398 -14.28 0.23 -27.19
CA GLU A 398 -12.96 -0.09 -26.61
C GLU A 398 -13.08 -0.53 -25.16
N LEU A 399 -13.92 0.12 -24.36
CA LEU A 399 -14.12 -0.26 -22.96
C LEU A 399 -14.83 -1.62 -22.84
N ALA A 400 -15.82 -1.89 -23.70
CA ALA A 400 -16.48 -3.19 -23.77
C ALA A 400 -15.49 -4.29 -24.20
N TYR A 401 -14.60 -4.02 -25.15
CA TYR A 401 -13.53 -4.96 -25.49
C TYR A 401 -12.60 -5.24 -24.32
N LEU A 402 -12.19 -4.20 -23.59
CA LEU A 402 -11.27 -4.35 -22.48
C LEU A 402 -11.88 -5.11 -21.29
N LEU A 403 -13.14 -4.81 -20.94
CA LEU A 403 -13.80 -5.39 -19.76
C LEU A 403 -14.50 -6.71 -20.05
N LEU A 404 -15.05 -6.88 -21.26
CA LEU A 404 -15.94 -7.97 -21.62
C LEU A 404 -15.38 -8.87 -22.73
N ASN A 405 -14.23 -8.50 -23.31
CA ASN A 405 -13.65 -9.13 -24.50
C ASN A 405 -14.61 -9.14 -25.72
N ASP A 406 -15.54 -8.18 -25.79
CA ASP A 406 -16.54 -8.07 -26.86
C ASP A 406 -16.92 -6.60 -27.13
N ARG A 407 -16.53 -6.07 -28.30
CA ARG A 407 -16.82 -4.69 -28.72
C ARG A 407 -18.31 -4.42 -28.90
N ASN A 408 -19.12 -5.45 -29.14
CA ASN A 408 -20.55 -5.30 -29.40
C ASN A 408 -21.37 -5.05 -28.12
N GLN A 409 -20.77 -5.25 -26.94
CA GLN A 409 -21.44 -5.03 -25.65
C GLN A 409 -21.35 -3.56 -25.17
N SER A 410 -21.35 -2.62 -26.11
CA SER A 410 -21.39 -1.18 -25.81
C SER A 410 -22.64 -0.80 -25.01
N ASP A 411 -23.77 -1.47 -25.26
CA ASP A 411 -25.02 -1.26 -24.52
C ASP A 411 -24.89 -1.59 -23.03
N TYR A 412 -24.07 -2.60 -22.69
CA TYR A 412 -23.80 -2.94 -21.30
C TYR A 412 -23.00 -1.84 -20.61
N ILE A 413 -21.93 -1.35 -21.24
CA ILE A 413 -21.14 -0.23 -20.72
C ILE A 413 -22.01 1.02 -20.56
N GLN A 414 -22.91 1.28 -21.51
CA GLN A 414 -23.87 2.38 -21.40
C GLN A 414 -24.83 2.17 -20.22
N SER A 415 -25.30 0.95 -19.96
CA SER A 415 -26.16 0.67 -18.80
C SER A 415 -25.45 0.93 -17.46
N LEU A 416 -24.13 0.72 -17.38
CA LEU A 416 -23.32 1.06 -16.20
C LEU A 416 -23.24 2.59 -16.02
N LEU A 417 -23.01 3.34 -17.11
CA LEU A 417 -23.04 4.81 -17.09
C LEU A 417 -24.41 5.34 -16.66
N ASP A 418 -25.48 4.76 -17.18
CA ASP A 418 -26.85 5.15 -16.86
C ASP A 418 -27.19 4.90 -15.38
N ASP A 419 -26.72 3.78 -14.80
CA ASP A 419 -26.85 3.52 -13.36
C ASP A 419 -26.07 4.54 -12.51
N LEU A 420 -24.83 4.86 -12.87
CA LEU A 420 -24.04 5.90 -12.22
C LEU A 420 -24.75 7.26 -12.28
N SER A 421 -25.31 7.62 -13.44
CA SER A 421 -26.08 8.86 -13.60
C SER A 421 -27.38 8.86 -12.81
N LYS A 422 -28.11 7.74 -12.77
CA LYS A 422 -29.36 7.59 -12.01
C LYS A 422 -29.12 7.74 -10.51
N ARG A 423 -27.98 7.26 -10.01
CA ARG A 423 -27.52 7.46 -8.63
C ARG A 423 -26.97 8.86 -8.35
N GLY A 424 -26.88 9.72 -9.37
CA GLY A 424 -26.30 11.05 -9.24
C GLY A 424 -24.79 11.02 -8.95
N MET A 425 -24.07 9.96 -9.36
CA MET A 425 -22.62 9.85 -9.17
C MET A 425 -21.82 10.38 -10.36
N ILE A 426 -22.44 10.55 -11.53
CA ILE A 426 -21.87 11.22 -12.71
C ILE A 426 -22.93 12.07 -13.41
N ILE A 427 -22.52 13.15 -14.06
CA ILE A 427 -23.35 13.99 -14.92
C ILE A 427 -22.75 14.09 -16.32
N THR A 428 -23.58 14.40 -17.31
CA THR A 428 -23.11 14.64 -18.69
C THR A 428 -22.92 16.13 -18.93
N ARG A 429 -21.69 16.56 -19.21
CA ARG A 429 -21.34 17.95 -19.56
C ARG A 429 -20.54 17.98 -20.86
N ASN A 430 -20.96 18.78 -21.85
CA ASN A 430 -20.29 18.89 -23.16
C ASN A 430 -20.06 17.53 -23.85
N LYS A 431 -21.05 16.62 -23.81
CA LYS A 431 -20.96 15.24 -24.34
C LYS A 431 -19.91 14.35 -23.67
N ARG A 432 -19.42 14.71 -22.48
CA ARG A 432 -18.54 13.90 -21.65
C ARG A 432 -19.19 13.60 -20.31
N TYR A 433 -18.90 12.43 -19.75
CA TYR A 433 -19.23 12.11 -18.39
C TYR A 433 -18.21 12.80 -17.47
N VAL A 434 -18.71 13.51 -16.47
CA VAL A 434 -17.92 14.16 -15.43
C VAL A 434 -18.57 13.89 -14.09
N LEU A 435 -17.82 14.05 -13.01
CA LEU A 435 -18.41 13.99 -11.68
C LEU A 435 -19.44 15.13 -11.51
N PRO A 436 -20.55 14.91 -10.80
CA PRO A 436 -21.52 15.94 -10.47
C PRO A 436 -20.79 17.01 -9.67
N GLY A 437 -20.63 18.20 -10.25
CA GLY A 437 -20.33 19.39 -9.47
C GLY A 437 -21.57 19.74 -8.66
N SER A 438 -21.77 19.06 -7.52
CA SER A 438 -22.87 19.32 -6.60
C SER A 438 -22.58 18.74 -5.21
N GLY A 439 -21.85 19.50 -4.40
CA GLY A 439 -22.35 19.98 -3.10
C GLY A 439 -22.79 19.01 -2.01
N ASN A 440 -22.30 17.77 -1.95
CA ASN A 440 -22.40 16.97 -0.73
C ASN A 440 -21.10 16.22 -0.51
N ILE A 441 -20.36 16.67 0.50
CA ILE A 441 -19.30 15.86 1.08
C ILE A 441 -20.00 14.83 1.95
N PRO A 442 -20.04 13.55 1.53
CA PRO A 442 -21.02 12.57 2.00
C PRO A 442 -20.87 12.21 3.48
N PHE A 443 -19.79 12.67 4.09
CA PHE A 443 -19.42 12.44 5.47
C PHE A 443 -19.43 13.72 6.32
N ALA A 444 -19.98 14.84 5.81
CA ALA A 444 -20.13 16.08 6.58
C ALA A 444 -21.04 15.90 7.81
N ASP A 445 -21.99 14.96 7.72
CA ASP A 445 -22.92 14.60 8.79
C ASP A 445 -22.34 13.56 9.76
N ASP A 446 -21.18 12.98 9.47
CA ASP A 446 -20.51 12.04 10.38
C ASP A 446 -20.10 12.78 11.67
N PRO A 447 -20.63 12.37 12.85
CA PRO A 447 -20.32 13.00 14.12
C PRO A 447 -18.82 13.09 14.40
N ALA A 448 -18.03 12.11 13.97
CA ALA A 448 -16.58 12.06 14.19
C ALA A 448 -15.84 13.07 13.30
N LEU A 449 -16.36 13.38 12.11
CA LEU A 449 -15.72 14.28 11.15
C LEU A 449 -16.22 15.72 11.20
N ARG A 450 -17.31 15.96 11.94
CA ARG A 450 -17.93 17.28 12.10
C ARG A 450 -16.94 18.36 12.55
N ILE A 451 -15.98 18.01 13.40
CA ILE A 451 -14.95 18.94 13.85
C ILE A 451 -14.05 19.41 12.70
N LEU A 452 -13.65 18.49 11.82
CA LEU A 452 -12.82 18.81 10.65
C LEU A 452 -13.60 19.64 9.64
N CYS A 453 -14.86 19.27 9.38
CA CYS A 453 -15.72 20.00 8.43
C CYS A 453 -15.91 21.45 8.89
N ARG A 454 -16.24 21.67 10.17
CA ARG A 454 -16.37 23.01 10.75
C ARG A 454 -15.08 23.83 10.60
N ASP A 455 -13.93 23.22 10.85
CA ASP A 455 -12.65 23.93 10.71
C ASP A 455 -12.39 24.34 9.26
N ILE A 456 -12.69 23.47 8.28
CA ILE A 456 -12.54 23.75 6.85
C ILE A 456 -13.48 24.87 6.40
N GLU A 457 -14.74 24.84 6.85
CA GLU A 457 -15.74 25.86 6.52
C GLU A 457 -15.37 27.26 7.03
N GLN A 458 -14.64 27.34 8.15
CA GLN A 458 -14.23 28.61 8.76
C GLN A 458 -12.99 29.24 8.11
N VAL A 459 -12.34 28.54 7.18
CA VAL A 459 -11.11 29.00 6.56
C VAL A 459 -11.40 30.02 5.47
N VAL A 460 -10.76 31.18 5.59
CA VAL A 460 -10.74 32.19 4.53
C VAL A 460 -9.48 32.00 3.70
N VAL A 461 -9.65 31.74 2.41
CA VAL A 461 -8.54 31.63 1.46
C VAL A 461 -7.91 33.01 1.24
N PRO A 462 -6.59 33.20 1.49
CA PRO A 462 -5.91 34.47 1.26
C PRO A 462 -5.89 34.88 -0.22
N ASP A 463 -6.02 36.18 -0.51
CA ASP A 463 -6.12 36.77 -1.86
C ASP A 463 -4.95 36.46 -2.83
N GLY A 464 -3.83 35.90 -2.33
CA GLY A 464 -2.64 35.56 -3.11
C GLY A 464 -2.55 34.09 -3.57
N ILE A 465 -3.51 33.25 -3.20
CA ILE A 465 -3.48 31.81 -3.50
C ILE A 465 -4.50 31.52 -4.60
N GLN A 466 -4.01 30.98 -5.73
CA GLN A 466 -4.91 30.60 -6.81
C GLN A 466 -5.78 29.41 -6.37
N PRO A 467 -7.11 29.50 -6.50
CA PRO A 467 -7.99 28.37 -6.26
C PRO A 467 -7.73 27.21 -7.23
N GLY A 468 -8.03 26.00 -6.80
CA GLY A 468 -8.05 24.80 -7.64
C GLY A 468 -7.19 23.64 -7.15
N VAL A 469 -7.34 22.50 -7.81
CA VAL A 469 -6.82 21.19 -7.38
C VAL A 469 -5.28 21.16 -7.37
N ASP A 470 -4.64 21.82 -8.35
CA ASP A 470 -3.18 21.87 -8.43
C ASP A 470 -2.56 22.67 -7.28
N SER A 471 -3.21 23.77 -6.87
CA SER A 471 -2.82 24.54 -5.69
C SER A 471 -3.02 23.73 -4.42
N ALA A 472 -4.16 23.04 -4.28
CA ALA A 472 -4.44 22.17 -3.14
C ALA A 472 -3.36 21.09 -2.98
N ARG A 473 -3.02 20.41 -4.08
CA ARG A 473 -1.96 19.39 -4.13
C ARG A 473 -0.58 19.95 -3.77
N THR A 474 -0.25 21.14 -4.25
CA THR A 474 1.03 21.80 -3.94
C THR A 474 1.11 22.17 -2.47
N LEU A 475 0.03 22.69 -1.88
CA LEU A 475 -0.05 23.00 -0.45
C LEU A 475 0.03 21.73 0.40
N ALA A 476 -0.64 20.65 0.03
CA ALA A 476 -0.56 19.39 0.74
C ALA A 476 0.86 18.83 0.77
N LYS A 477 1.57 18.83 -0.37
CA LYS A 477 2.99 18.45 -0.43
C LYS A 477 3.87 19.32 0.47
N LYS A 478 3.64 20.63 0.49
CA LYS A 478 4.34 21.55 1.37
C LYS A 478 4.05 21.26 2.85
N ALA A 479 2.79 21.06 3.20
CA ALA A 479 2.34 20.77 4.56
C ALA A 479 2.92 19.46 5.10
N MET A 480 3.12 18.47 4.22
CA MET A 480 3.77 17.21 4.53
C MET A 480 5.20 17.41 5.02
N VAL A 481 6.02 18.17 4.28
CA VAL A 481 7.41 18.48 4.66
C VAL A 481 7.46 19.30 5.95
N GLN A 482 6.49 20.22 6.14
CA GLN A 482 6.43 21.02 7.37
C GLN A 482 6.13 20.18 8.61
N ARG A 483 5.45 19.03 8.49
CA ARG A 483 4.99 18.24 9.64
C ARG A 483 6.15 17.79 10.55
N SER A 484 7.29 17.45 9.97
CA SER A 484 8.48 17.01 10.72
C SER A 484 9.15 18.14 11.51
N GLN A 485 8.86 19.40 11.17
CA GLN A 485 9.52 20.58 11.72
C GLN A 485 8.58 21.43 12.58
N ASP A 486 7.33 21.60 12.15
CA ASP A 486 6.36 22.51 12.75
C ASP A 486 4.91 22.02 12.48
N PHE A 487 4.28 21.47 13.52
CA PHE A 487 2.88 21.04 13.49
C PHE A 487 1.90 22.19 13.25
N ALA A 488 2.19 23.40 13.74
CA ALA A 488 1.31 24.55 13.55
C ALA A 488 1.31 25.04 12.11
N ALA A 489 2.49 25.15 11.49
CA ALA A 489 2.61 25.48 10.08
C ALA A 489 2.00 24.40 9.18
N SER A 490 2.27 23.13 9.48
CA SER A 490 1.73 21.98 8.75
C SER A 490 0.20 21.93 8.81
N SER A 491 -0.40 22.03 10.01
CA SER A 491 -1.85 21.99 10.18
C SER A 491 -2.55 23.13 9.44
N ASN A 492 -2.05 24.36 9.54
CA ASN A 492 -2.63 25.50 8.80
C ASN A 492 -2.55 25.30 7.28
N THR A 493 -1.44 24.74 6.78
CA THR A 493 -1.25 24.52 5.33
C THR A 493 -2.12 23.39 4.82
N TYR A 494 -2.27 22.29 5.57
CA TYR A 494 -3.21 21.22 5.23
C TYR A 494 -4.65 21.69 5.28
N LEU A 495 -5.02 22.51 6.27
CA LEU A 495 -6.36 23.07 6.39
C LEU A 495 -6.72 23.90 5.16
N LEU A 496 -5.77 24.69 4.65
CA LEU A 496 -5.94 25.44 3.41
C LEU A 496 -6.03 24.54 2.18
N ALA A 497 -5.23 23.47 2.11
CA ALA A 497 -5.34 22.47 1.05
C ALA A 497 -6.72 21.79 1.07
N CYS A 498 -7.25 21.45 2.25
CA CYS A 498 -8.60 20.92 2.41
C CYS A 498 -9.64 21.91 1.90
N ARG A 499 -9.53 23.21 2.23
CA ARG A 499 -10.47 24.23 1.76
C ARG A 499 -10.48 24.35 0.24
N LEU A 500 -9.30 24.41 -0.38
CA LEU A 500 -9.20 24.51 -1.84
C LEU A 500 -9.73 23.26 -2.55
N GLU A 501 -9.44 22.07 -2.03
CA GLU A 501 -9.96 20.82 -2.59
C GLU A 501 -11.48 20.71 -2.39
N TRP A 502 -11.98 21.12 -1.22
CA TRP A 502 -13.41 21.19 -0.92
C TRP A 502 -14.13 22.11 -1.91
N ASP A 503 -13.63 23.34 -2.09
CA ASP A 503 -14.17 24.30 -3.05
C ASP A 503 -14.13 23.74 -4.48
N ALA A 504 -13.02 23.10 -4.86
CA ALA A 504 -12.85 22.47 -6.18
C ALA A 504 -13.88 21.33 -6.42
N ILE A 505 -14.17 20.53 -5.40
CA ILE A 505 -15.20 19.49 -5.46
C ILE A 505 -16.60 20.12 -5.58
N GLU A 506 -16.90 21.17 -4.81
CA GLU A 506 -18.21 21.85 -4.87
C GLU A 506 -18.50 22.42 -6.26
N VAL A 507 -17.48 23.00 -6.93
CA VAL A 507 -17.63 23.56 -8.29
C VAL A 507 -17.48 22.52 -9.41
N GLY A 508 -17.15 21.26 -9.07
CA GLY A 508 -16.94 20.17 -10.03
C GLY A 508 -15.72 20.36 -10.93
N GLU A 509 -14.60 20.82 -10.36
CA GLU A 509 -13.34 20.97 -11.07
C GLU A 509 -12.78 19.60 -11.53
N PRO A 510 -12.38 19.44 -12.80
CA PRO A 510 -11.80 18.19 -13.28
C PRO A 510 -10.54 17.79 -12.49
N GLY A 511 -10.54 16.57 -11.96
CA GLY A 511 -9.43 16.04 -11.16
C GLY A 511 -9.55 16.28 -9.65
N ALA A 512 -10.56 17.02 -9.19
CA ALA A 512 -10.88 17.12 -7.77
C ALA A 512 -11.50 15.81 -7.29
N THR A 513 -11.00 15.23 -6.20
CA THR A 513 -11.48 13.92 -5.73
C THR A 513 -11.75 13.89 -4.23
N LEU A 514 -12.81 13.16 -3.85
CA LEU A 514 -13.10 12.90 -2.44
C LEU A 514 -11.98 12.10 -1.76
N GLU A 515 -11.24 11.27 -2.49
CA GLU A 515 -10.09 10.54 -1.95
C GLU A 515 -8.95 11.49 -1.54
N ASP A 516 -8.62 12.47 -2.40
CA ASP A 516 -7.60 13.47 -2.08
C ASP A 516 -8.07 14.39 -0.94
N LEU A 517 -9.36 14.79 -0.93
CA LEU A 517 -9.92 15.53 0.20
C LEU A 517 -9.83 14.74 1.51
N ARG A 518 -10.26 13.46 1.52
CA ARG A 518 -10.15 12.59 2.71
C ARG A 518 -8.71 12.44 3.17
N TRP A 519 -7.76 12.31 2.23
CA TRP A 519 -6.34 12.28 2.54
C TRP A 519 -5.84 13.58 3.18
N TYR A 520 -6.20 14.73 2.63
CA TYR A 520 -5.86 16.03 3.21
C TYR A 520 -6.49 16.21 4.60
N MET A 521 -7.73 15.78 4.79
CA MET A 521 -8.44 15.85 6.06
C MET A 521 -7.79 14.97 7.13
N ALA A 522 -7.43 13.73 6.81
CA ALA A 522 -6.74 12.85 7.75
C ALA A 522 -5.34 13.41 8.08
N SER A 523 -4.66 13.98 7.09
CA SER A 523 -3.38 14.66 7.28
C SER A 523 -3.48 15.92 8.14
N TYR A 524 -4.55 16.70 7.98
CA TYR A 524 -4.88 17.84 8.84
C TYR A 524 -5.15 17.38 10.26
N ALA A 525 -6.03 16.38 10.45
CA ALA A 525 -6.40 15.81 11.74
C ALA A 525 -5.16 15.35 12.54
N SER A 526 -4.22 14.67 11.89
CA SER A 526 -2.94 14.29 12.50
C SER A 526 -2.09 15.50 12.91
N ALA A 527 -1.95 16.49 12.03
CA ALA A 527 -1.13 17.67 12.30
C ALA A 527 -1.72 18.57 13.40
N ILE A 528 -3.04 18.80 13.40
CA ILE A 528 -3.72 19.63 14.41
C ILE A 528 -3.75 18.93 15.77
N ALA A 529 -3.96 17.60 15.81
CA ALA A 529 -3.82 16.81 17.03
C ALA A 529 -2.41 16.92 17.61
N GLY A 530 -1.38 16.84 16.76
CA GLY A 530 0.02 17.06 17.15
C GLY A 530 0.27 18.46 17.70
N LYS A 531 -0.24 19.51 17.06
CA LYS A 531 -0.15 20.90 17.55
C LYS A 531 -0.79 21.04 18.93
N LEU A 532 -2.04 20.59 19.08
CA LEU A 532 -2.77 20.71 20.34
C LEU A 532 -2.09 19.93 21.48
N SER A 533 -1.72 18.67 21.23
CA SER A 533 -1.10 17.81 22.23
C SER A 533 0.34 18.21 22.57
N GLN A 534 1.20 18.41 21.57
CA GLN A 534 2.64 18.57 21.79
C GLN A 534 3.07 20.03 22.00
N VAL A 535 2.39 20.99 21.35
CA VAL A 535 2.73 22.41 21.44
C VAL A 535 1.88 23.10 22.49
N ASN A 536 0.56 22.96 22.41
CA ASN A 536 -0.36 23.68 23.30
C ASN A 536 -0.61 22.96 24.63
N ARG A 537 -0.25 21.67 24.74
CA ARG A 537 -0.57 20.80 25.89
C ARG A 537 -2.07 20.67 26.17
N ASP A 538 -2.89 20.83 25.14
CA ASP A 538 -4.34 20.63 25.19
C ASP A 538 -4.67 19.19 24.76
N TYR A 539 -4.57 18.25 25.70
CA TYR A 539 -4.79 16.83 25.46
C TYR A 539 -6.26 16.49 25.22
N GLY A 540 -7.16 17.12 26.00
CA GLY A 540 -8.60 16.95 25.86
C GLY A 540 -9.12 17.50 24.55
N GLY A 541 -8.67 18.70 24.15
CA GLY A 541 -9.03 19.33 22.87
C GLY A 541 -8.40 18.64 21.66
N ALA A 542 -7.25 17.96 21.81
CA ALA A 542 -6.67 17.15 20.74
C ALA A 542 -7.46 15.86 20.46
N ARG A 543 -8.13 15.28 21.48
CA ARG A 543 -8.77 13.96 21.39
C ARG A 543 -9.78 13.80 20.24
N PRO A 544 -10.70 14.75 19.99
CA PRO A 544 -11.63 14.66 18.86
C PRO A 544 -10.92 14.58 17.50
N TYR A 545 -9.76 15.21 17.33
CA TYR A 545 -8.99 15.15 16.08
C TYR A 545 -8.29 13.80 15.89
N TYR A 546 -7.84 13.15 16.97
CA TYR A 546 -7.40 11.76 16.89
C TYR A 546 -8.54 10.83 16.47
N LEU A 547 -9.74 10.99 17.04
CA LEU A 547 -10.91 10.19 16.65
C LEU A 547 -11.32 10.46 15.20
N ALA A 548 -11.33 11.72 14.76
CA ALA A 548 -11.60 12.06 13.36
C ALA A 548 -10.58 11.44 12.39
N PHE A 549 -9.30 11.37 12.79
CA PHE A 549 -8.28 10.65 12.03
C PHE A 549 -8.62 9.16 11.89
N PHE A 550 -8.94 8.48 13.00
CA PHE A 550 -9.28 7.05 12.97
C PHE A 550 -10.61 6.75 12.28
N ALA A 551 -11.55 7.70 12.28
CA ALA A 551 -12.79 7.60 11.50
C ALA A 551 -12.51 7.59 9.98
N LEU A 552 -11.54 8.40 9.52
CA LEU A 552 -11.15 8.46 8.12
C LEU A 552 -10.30 7.26 7.68
N VAL A 553 -9.42 6.77 8.56
CA VAL A 553 -8.44 5.71 8.27
C VAL A 553 -8.94 4.37 8.80
N GLN A 554 -9.84 3.75 8.04
CA GLN A 554 -10.40 2.43 8.33
C GLN A 554 -9.65 1.33 7.59
N GLU A 555 -9.63 0.13 8.15
CA GLU A 555 -9.10 -1.06 7.48
C GLU A 555 -9.91 -1.37 6.20
N ASP A 556 -9.25 -1.88 5.16
CA ASP A 556 -9.82 -2.06 3.80
C ASP A 556 -10.29 -0.79 3.07
N ASP A 557 -10.13 0.40 3.65
CA ASP A 557 -10.33 1.67 2.93
C ASP A 557 -9.11 2.00 2.05
N PRO A 558 -9.28 2.53 0.83
CA PRO A 558 -8.17 2.95 -0.02
C PRO A 558 -7.17 3.92 0.64
N LEU A 559 -7.62 4.70 1.63
CA LEU A 559 -6.79 5.62 2.40
C LEU A 559 -5.84 4.91 3.38
N TRP A 560 -6.18 3.68 3.81
CA TRP A 560 -5.40 2.89 4.78
C TRP A 560 -3.93 2.81 4.37
N GLY A 561 -3.66 2.34 3.16
CA GLY A 561 -2.29 2.17 2.66
C GLY A 561 -1.48 3.47 2.64
N ARG A 562 -2.12 4.61 2.33
CA ARG A 562 -1.46 5.94 2.30
C ARG A 562 -1.21 6.51 3.69
N MET A 563 -1.97 6.08 4.70
CA MET A 563 -1.94 6.65 6.06
C MET A 563 -1.42 5.69 7.12
N ARG A 564 -1.13 4.43 6.75
CA ARG A 564 -0.68 3.36 7.65
C ARG A 564 0.49 3.78 8.55
N GLY A 565 1.49 4.46 7.98
CA GLY A 565 2.66 4.94 8.72
C GLY A 565 2.35 5.93 9.86
N LEU A 566 1.15 6.54 9.87
CA LEU A 566 0.72 7.46 10.93
C LEU A 566 -0.17 6.79 11.98
N ILE A 567 -0.73 5.61 11.73
CA ILE A 567 -1.63 4.92 12.67
C ILE A 567 -0.93 4.66 14.01
N ASN A 568 0.27 4.07 13.95
CA ASN A 568 1.08 3.75 15.12
C ASN A 568 1.40 4.98 15.99
N PRO A 569 2.03 6.04 15.45
CA PRO A 569 2.24 7.27 16.19
C PRO A 569 0.94 7.85 16.77
N MET A 570 -0.14 7.88 15.98
CA MET A 570 -1.41 8.45 16.41
C MET A 570 -1.99 7.68 17.61
N LEU A 571 -1.95 6.34 17.62
CA LEU A 571 -2.40 5.51 18.75
C LEU A 571 -1.51 5.71 19.99
N ALA A 572 -0.20 5.72 19.79
CA ALA A 572 0.77 5.94 20.87
C ALA A 572 0.53 7.27 21.59
N TYR A 573 0.31 8.35 20.82
CA TYR A 573 -0.03 9.66 21.39
C TYR A 573 -1.44 9.69 21.97
N TYR A 574 -2.42 9.07 21.32
CA TYR A 574 -3.80 9.00 21.81
C TYR A 574 -3.87 8.46 23.25
N TRP A 575 -3.22 7.33 23.52
CA TRP A 575 -3.19 6.76 24.86
C TRP A 575 -2.22 7.46 25.81
N SER A 576 -1.01 7.83 25.39
CA SER A 576 -0.06 8.51 26.29
C SER A 576 -0.55 9.88 26.74
N ASN A 577 -1.37 10.56 25.94
CA ASN A 577 -1.99 11.83 26.32
C ASN A 577 -2.95 11.69 27.51
N THR A 578 -3.56 10.52 27.75
CA THR A 578 -4.37 10.30 28.96
C THR A 578 -3.54 10.38 30.24
N GLY A 579 -2.29 9.90 30.20
CA GLY A 579 -1.35 10.07 31.30
C GLY A 579 -0.99 11.54 31.50
N ARG A 580 -0.67 12.25 30.41
CA ARG A 580 -0.30 13.67 30.47
C ARG A 580 -1.45 14.56 30.96
N GLU A 581 -2.70 14.24 30.63
CA GLU A 581 -3.91 14.93 31.09
C GLU A 581 -4.11 14.82 32.60
N LEU A 582 -3.57 13.77 33.22
CA LEU A 582 -3.58 13.56 34.66
C LEU A 582 -2.23 13.94 35.33
N ASP A 583 -1.40 14.73 34.64
CA ASP A 583 -0.06 15.13 35.09
C ASP A 583 0.88 13.94 35.41
N ILE A 584 0.62 12.77 34.84
CA ILE A 584 1.48 11.58 34.99
C ILE A 584 2.67 11.70 34.04
N ASN A 585 3.87 11.48 34.58
CA ASN A 585 5.08 11.48 33.78
C ASN A 585 5.16 10.23 32.89
N VAL A 586 4.85 10.40 31.60
CA VAL A 586 4.93 9.34 30.58
C VAL A 586 6.31 9.19 29.93
N SER A 587 7.35 9.90 30.40
CA SER A 587 8.70 9.78 29.82
C SER A 587 9.26 8.35 29.95
N ALA A 588 8.88 7.64 31.00
CA ALA A 588 9.25 6.25 31.24
C ALA A 588 8.64 5.28 30.22
N TRP A 589 7.63 5.70 29.46
CA TRP A 589 6.94 4.87 28.47
C TRP A 589 7.66 4.85 27.11
N ASN A 590 8.74 5.62 26.96
CA ASN A 590 9.63 5.63 25.79
C ASN A 590 8.91 5.54 24.43
N LEU A 591 8.11 6.56 24.11
CA LEU A 591 7.22 6.58 22.95
C LEU A 591 7.91 6.38 21.59
N SER A 592 9.23 6.56 21.49
CA SER A 592 9.99 6.29 20.27
C SER A 592 10.35 4.82 20.08
N MET A 593 10.31 4.02 21.14
CA MET A 593 10.73 2.61 21.14
C MET A 593 9.58 1.66 21.51
N SER A 594 8.54 2.17 22.17
CA SER A 594 7.38 1.37 22.58
C SER A 594 6.31 1.33 21.50
N SER A 595 5.78 0.14 21.24
CA SER A 595 4.63 -0.02 20.35
C SER A 595 3.35 0.53 20.99
N PRO A 596 2.32 0.89 20.21
CA PRO A 596 1.04 1.31 20.78
C PRO A 596 0.42 0.26 21.71
N ALA A 597 0.58 -1.02 21.39
CA ALA A 597 0.16 -2.12 22.27
C ALA A 597 0.84 -2.05 23.66
N GLN A 598 2.16 -1.80 23.70
CA GLN A 598 2.86 -1.61 24.98
C GLN A 598 2.38 -0.36 25.73
N ILE A 599 2.11 0.73 25.01
CA ILE A 599 1.58 1.96 25.61
C ILE A 599 0.18 1.72 26.20
N ALA A 600 -0.68 0.97 25.51
CA ALA A 600 -1.97 0.54 26.05
C ALA A 600 -1.79 -0.24 27.35
N VAL A 601 -0.83 -1.18 27.39
CA VAL A 601 -0.50 -1.93 28.62
C VAL A 601 -0.03 -1.01 29.74
N TYR A 602 0.86 -0.06 29.46
CA TYR A 602 1.34 0.89 30.47
C TYR A 602 0.21 1.73 31.06
N ALA A 603 -0.76 2.17 30.24
CA ALA A 603 -1.92 2.93 30.69
C ALA A 603 -2.93 2.05 31.45
N ALA A 604 -3.30 0.89 30.88
CA ALA A 604 -4.31 -0.03 31.40
C ALA A 604 -3.89 -0.69 32.73
N THR A 605 -2.59 -0.90 32.95
CA THR A 605 -2.04 -1.52 34.16
C THR A 605 -1.42 -0.53 35.13
N HIS A 606 -1.46 0.78 34.82
CA HIS A 606 -0.84 1.81 35.65
C HIS A 606 -1.41 1.80 37.09
N PRO A 607 -0.61 2.10 38.14
CA PRO A 607 -1.11 2.14 39.53
C PRO A 607 -2.26 3.13 39.77
N SER A 608 -2.29 4.26 39.05
CA SER A 608 -3.37 5.26 39.15
C SER A 608 -4.71 4.71 38.63
N ALA A 609 -5.71 4.64 39.51
CA ALA A 609 -7.06 4.21 39.14
C ALA A 609 -7.75 5.20 38.20
N GLU A 610 -7.43 6.49 38.30
CA GLU A 610 -7.97 7.53 37.41
C GLU A 610 -7.46 7.36 35.98
N LEU A 611 -6.17 7.05 35.81
CA LEU A 611 -5.61 6.78 34.49
C LEU A 611 -6.22 5.54 33.86
N ARG A 612 -6.39 4.45 34.61
CA ARG A 612 -7.03 3.23 34.09
C ARG A 612 -8.48 3.50 33.64
N ARG A 613 -9.24 4.29 34.40
CA ARG A 613 -10.60 4.69 34.03
C ARG A 613 -10.63 5.57 32.78
N LEU A 614 -9.73 6.55 32.70
CA LEU A 614 -9.63 7.43 31.54
C LEU A 614 -9.20 6.66 30.29
N TRP A 615 -8.19 5.80 30.40
CA TRP A 615 -7.75 4.90 29.32
C TRP A 615 -8.90 4.03 28.81
N TYR A 616 -9.65 3.39 29.70
CA TYR A 616 -10.80 2.57 29.33
C TYR A 616 -11.86 3.39 28.57
N LYS A 617 -12.20 4.58 29.09
CA LYS A 617 -13.15 5.49 28.44
C LYS A 617 -12.69 5.89 27.04
N VAL A 618 -11.47 6.40 26.88
CA VAL A 618 -11.00 6.86 25.56
C VAL A 618 -10.82 5.70 24.57
N THR A 619 -10.55 4.49 25.09
CA THR A 619 -10.46 3.28 24.27
C THR A 619 -11.86 2.83 23.82
N THR A 620 -12.87 3.03 24.66
CA THR A 620 -14.29 2.84 24.28
C THR A 620 -14.71 3.83 23.20
N ASP A 621 -14.34 5.12 23.35
CA ASP A 621 -14.60 6.14 22.33
C ASP A 621 -13.94 5.76 20.99
N LEU A 622 -12.72 5.19 21.02
CA LEU A 622 -12.04 4.70 19.81
C LEU A 622 -12.72 3.44 19.24
N ALA A 623 -13.21 2.53 20.08
CA ALA A 623 -13.92 1.32 19.66
C ALA A 623 -15.20 1.61 18.88
N GLN A 624 -15.92 2.68 19.26
CA GLN A 624 -17.11 3.15 18.54
C GLN A 624 -16.79 3.67 17.12
N ILE A 625 -15.56 4.15 16.91
CA ILE A 625 -15.15 4.78 15.66
C ILE A 625 -14.40 3.81 14.75
N ASN A 626 -13.49 3.02 15.31
CA ASN A 626 -12.59 2.14 14.57
C ASN A 626 -12.28 0.88 15.40
N PRO A 627 -13.22 -0.09 15.44
CA PRO A 627 -13.05 -1.32 16.20
C PRO A 627 -11.95 -2.23 15.63
N SER A 628 -11.67 -2.16 14.32
CA SER A 628 -10.71 -3.04 13.67
C SER A 628 -9.27 -2.77 14.13
N VAL A 629 -8.89 -1.50 14.28
CA VAL A 629 -7.58 -1.09 14.82
C VAL A 629 -7.37 -1.61 16.24
N LEU A 630 -8.41 -1.58 17.08
CA LEU A 630 -8.32 -2.11 18.44
C LEU A 630 -8.19 -3.63 18.47
N ARG A 631 -8.92 -4.35 17.61
CA ARG A 631 -8.79 -5.81 17.48
C ARG A 631 -7.38 -6.21 17.05
N ARG A 632 -6.75 -5.46 16.14
CA ARG A 632 -5.33 -5.66 15.79
C ARG A 632 -4.39 -5.46 16.97
N ILE A 633 -4.62 -4.45 17.81
CA ILE A 633 -3.84 -4.26 19.05
C ILE A 633 -4.04 -5.42 20.03
N ALA A 634 -5.27 -5.91 20.21
CA ALA A 634 -5.55 -7.07 21.05
C ALA A 634 -4.83 -8.34 20.54
N ASN A 635 -4.88 -8.59 19.23
CA ASN A 635 -4.14 -9.67 18.58
C ASN A 635 -2.62 -9.55 18.79
N GLN A 636 -2.06 -8.35 18.62
CA GLN A 636 -0.64 -8.09 18.84
C GLN A 636 -0.21 -8.39 20.28
N LEU A 637 -1.03 -8.02 21.26
CA LEU A 637 -0.80 -8.34 22.67
C LEU A 637 -0.84 -9.87 22.91
N MET A 638 -1.77 -10.57 22.27
CA MET A 638 -1.90 -12.02 22.40
C MET A 638 -0.70 -12.79 21.81
N LEU A 639 -0.03 -12.26 20.79
CA LEU A 639 1.20 -12.86 20.24
C LEU A 639 2.35 -12.90 21.26
N SER A 640 2.35 -12.01 22.26
CA SER A 640 3.39 -11.89 23.28
C SER A 640 2.95 -12.34 24.68
N ARG A 641 1.77 -12.96 24.80
CA ARG A 641 1.17 -13.41 26.07
C ARG A 641 2.03 -14.37 26.90
N ALA A 642 2.86 -15.17 26.24
CA ALA A 642 3.72 -16.15 26.90
C ALA A 642 4.90 -15.48 27.63
N GLU A 643 5.30 -14.29 27.17
CA GLU A 643 6.43 -13.52 27.70
C GLU A 643 5.96 -12.52 28.76
N PHE A 644 4.80 -11.91 28.53
CA PHE A 644 4.22 -10.85 29.35
C PHE A 644 2.76 -11.18 29.68
N PRO A 645 2.48 -11.82 30.84
CA PRO A 645 1.12 -12.23 31.22
C PRO A 645 0.13 -11.05 31.28
N GLU A 646 0.61 -9.85 31.60
CA GLU A 646 -0.18 -8.62 31.58
C GLU A 646 -0.75 -8.29 30.18
N ASN A 647 -0.09 -8.70 29.10
CA ASN A 647 -0.57 -8.45 27.74
C ASN A 647 -1.87 -9.21 27.46
N ALA A 648 -1.99 -10.46 27.95
CA ALA A 648 -3.22 -11.23 27.82
C ALA A 648 -4.40 -10.54 28.52
N ARG A 649 -4.17 -10.04 29.74
CA ARG A 649 -5.20 -9.33 30.52
C ARG A 649 -5.66 -8.05 29.83
N VAL A 650 -4.74 -7.29 29.24
CA VAL A 650 -5.09 -6.04 28.53
C VAL A 650 -5.79 -6.35 27.20
N ALA A 651 -5.38 -7.41 26.49
CA ALA A 651 -6.09 -7.88 25.31
C ALA A 651 -7.55 -8.27 25.63
N GLU A 652 -7.77 -9.04 26.70
CA GLU A 652 -9.11 -9.38 27.19
C GLU A 652 -9.95 -8.15 27.55
N GLN A 653 -9.34 -7.11 28.12
CA GLN A 653 -10.03 -5.83 28.38
C GLN A 653 -10.44 -5.11 27.09
N ILE A 654 -9.57 -5.12 26.07
CA ILE A 654 -9.89 -4.50 24.77
C ILE A 654 -11.01 -5.29 24.08
N GLU A 655 -10.97 -6.62 24.09
CA GLU A 655 -12.06 -7.45 23.54
C GLU A 655 -13.39 -7.20 24.27
N ALA A 656 -13.38 -7.07 25.61
CA ALA A 656 -14.57 -6.72 26.36
C ALA A 656 -15.16 -5.35 25.96
N ILE A 657 -14.30 -4.34 25.71
CA ILE A 657 -14.74 -3.04 25.20
C ILE A 657 -15.37 -3.18 23.81
N LEU A 658 -14.77 -3.99 22.92
CA LEU A 658 -15.30 -4.24 21.59
C LEU A 658 -16.66 -4.94 21.62
N ASP A 659 -16.84 -5.91 22.52
CA ASP A 659 -18.10 -6.61 22.73
C ASP A 659 -19.20 -5.67 23.26
N GLU A 660 -18.85 -4.79 24.21
CA GLU A 660 -19.78 -3.80 24.77
C GLU A 660 -20.30 -2.83 23.70
N VAL A 661 -19.44 -2.39 22.79
CA VAL A 661 -19.82 -1.46 21.71
C VAL A 661 -20.63 -2.17 20.62
N SER A 662 -20.39 -3.46 20.38
CA SER A 662 -21.11 -4.22 19.34
C SER A 662 -22.57 -4.56 19.73
N GLN A 663 -22.94 -4.43 21.00
CA GLN A 663 -24.29 -4.68 21.53
C GLN A 663 -25.19 -3.43 21.56
N VAL A 664 -24.63 -2.25 21.28
CA VAL A 664 -25.31 -0.95 21.25
C VAL A 664 -25.62 -0.57 19.81
#